data_AF-A0A538BCX7-F1
#
_entry.id   AF-A0A538BCX7-F1
#
_cell.length_a   1.000
_cell.length_b   1.000
_cell.length_c   1.000
_cell.angle_alpha   90.00
_cell.angle_beta   90.00
_cell.angle_gamma   90.00
#
_symmetry.space_group_name_H-M   'P 1'
#
loop_
_entity.id
_entity.type
_entity.pdbx_description
1 polymer ?
#
loop_
_entity_poly.entity_id
_entity_poly.type
_entity_poly.pdbx_seq_one_letter_code
_entity_poly.pdbx_strand_id
1 'polypeptide(L)'
;MGGATVDDRVRLLESAVVHARDAVVVTEFDPSGEPRIVLVNPAFTAQTGYEVDEVIGRHPRLLVGPDTDVSPQLALRRASDEREPVTVELLHYRKDGSSFWVENSINPVTDEAGVCTHLVSIQRDVTDRKLAEDALRKSEARFRLIVQHASDIITVLDGDGRVRYSSPAATRILGYAEGYRPPSVLDLVHPDDVDAVAAALGECMARPGVSDPVQFRMAHANGSWVPVEATANNLLGDADIGGVVVITRDISERKRVEDELAYQALHDPLTGLPNRTLLADRLDRALTASRRRGRSVGLLLMDLDRFKEINDTLGHKSGDQILEHVARRLQVVLRESDTVARLGGDEFAIVVPDIEGVEEAELVATKMLDALDGPFELGGLALHVDASLGIAVAPAHGDDASLLLQRADVAMYRAKGLVAGYAVYAAEADENRLQRLALMAELRAAVDENQLALHYQPVIAAASGEVIGVEALVRWMHPQRGLLPPGWFIPLAEQTGLIKPLTLWVLDAALQQVRRWRQEGIYTSVAVNLSARLLHDPDLLAHVSSSLADAELEADVLDLEVTESAVMANPQGALDVITDLSRKGVRFTIDDFGTGYSSLGYLKRLPVHQIKIDRTFVVDMLDDENDASIVRSVIELAHSLGVRVVAEGVEDAATNDRLVSYGCDYLQGFFLGRPVVSAEITGRLSASVSTS
;
A
#
# COMPACT_ATOMS: atom_id res chain seq x y z
N MET A 1 -90.39 61.48 34.09
CA MET A 1 -89.21 60.65 34.43
C MET A 1 -89.71 59.49 35.26
N GLY A 2 -90.08 58.38 34.62
CA GLY A 2 -90.47 57.16 35.32
C GLY A 2 -89.18 56.44 35.72
N GLY A 3 -88.93 56.34 37.03
CA GLY A 3 -87.84 55.51 37.53
C GLY A 3 -88.09 54.06 37.14
N ALA A 4 -87.10 53.43 36.52
CA ALA A 4 -87.12 52.00 36.22
C ALA A 4 -87.56 51.23 37.47
N THR A 5 -88.56 50.37 37.31
CA THR A 5 -89.03 49.56 38.43
C THR A 5 -87.92 48.60 38.85
N VAL A 6 -87.96 48.07 40.09
CA VAL A 6 -86.95 47.10 40.56
C VAL A 6 -86.82 45.92 39.59
N ASP A 7 -87.94 45.50 38.98
CA ASP A 7 -88.00 44.46 37.93
C ASP A 7 -87.18 44.81 36.67
N ASP A 8 -87.20 46.07 36.22
CA ASP A 8 -86.46 46.52 35.04
C ASP A 8 -84.94 46.49 35.27
N ARG A 9 -84.49 46.78 36.50
CA ARG A 9 -83.06 46.72 36.88
C ARG A 9 -82.56 45.28 37.02
N VAL A 10 -83.39 44.38 37.57
CA VAL A 10 -83.06 42.95 37.66
C VAL A 10 -82.91 42.35 36.27
N ARG A 11 -83.84 42.60 35.35
CA ARG A 11 -83.76 42.11 33.95
C ARG A 11 -82.53 42.62 33.20
N LEU A 12 -82.11 43.87 33.45
CA LEU A 12 -80.90 44.43 32.84
C LEU A 12 -79.63 43.73 33.33
N LEU A 13 -79.53 43.46 34.64
CA LEU A 13 -78.39 42.76 35.23
C LEU A 13 -78.35 41.29 34.80
N GLU A 14 -79.50 40.61 34.75
CA GLU A 14 -79.60 39.25 34.20
C GLU A 14 -79.14 39.20 32.74
N SER A 15 -79.60 40.14 31.91
CA SER A 15 -79.18 40.24 30.51
C SER A 15 -77.67 40.50 30.36
N ALA A 16 -77.08 41.33 31.23
CA ALA A 16 -75.64 41.61 31.22
C ALA A 16 -74.80 40.37 31.57
N VAL A 17 -75.25 39.54 32.52
CA VAL A 17 -74.57 38.29 32.89
C VAL A 17 -74.72 37.23 31.79
N VAL A 18 -75.93 37.09 31.21
CA VAL A 18 -76.22 36.13 30.14
C VAL A 18 -75.42 36.42 28.87
N HIS A 19 -75.22 37.70 28.54
CA HIS A 19 -74.46 38.11 27.34
C HIS A 19 -72.98 38.42 27.63
N ALA A 20 -72.49 38.19 28.85
CA ALA A 20 -71.07 38.32 29.15
C ALA A 20 -70.26 37.31 28.33
N ARG A 21 -69.16 37.78 27.74
CA ARG A 21 -68.26 36.95 26.93
C ARG A 21 -67.46 35.97 27.78
N ASP A 22 -67.04 36.41 28.96
CA ASP A 22 -66.30 35.59 29.91
C ASP A 22 -67.30 34.73 30.70
N ALA A 23 -66.87 33.54 31.11
CA ALA A 23 -67.70 32.63 31.90
C ALA A 23 -67.93 33.24 33.29
N VAL A 24 -69.20 33.35 33.70
CA VAL A 24 -69.60 33.87 35.01
C VAL A 24 -70.19 32.72 35.80
N VAL A 25 -69.65 32.50 37.00
CA VAL A 25 -70.09 31.49 37.96
C VAL A 25 -70.41 32.17 39.27
N VAL A 26 -71.62 32.01 39.77
CA VAL A 26 -72.02 32.48 41.11
C VAL A 26 -72.15 31.27 42.01
N THR A 27 -71.51 31.34 43.17
CA THR A 27 -71.59 30.30 44.20
C THR A 27 -72.17 30.86 45.49
N GLU A 28 -73.05 30.12 46.13
CA GLU A 28 -73.46 30.37 47.52
C GLU A 28 -72.71 29.43 48.47
N PHE A 29 -72.77 29.70 49.79
CA PHE A 29 -72.21 28.79 50.79
C PHE A 29 -73.31 27.90 51.36
N ASP A 30 -73.07 26.59 51.36
CA ASP A 30 -73.99 25.65 52.00
C ASP A 30 -73.91 25.73 53.54
N PRO A 31 -74.78 25.02 54.30
CA PRO A 31 -74.75 25.05 55.76
C PRO A 31 -73.44 24.56 56.39
N SER A 32 -72.59 23.85 55.64
CA SER A 32 -71.25 23.44 56.06
C SER A 32 -70.15 24.45 55.71
N GLY A 33 -70.51 25.55 55.04
CA GLY A 33 -69.59 26.61 54.61
C GLY A 33 -68.88 26.34 53.29
N GLU A 34 -69.29 25.31 52.53
CA GLU A 34 -68.66 24.96 51.25
C GLU A 34 -69.36 25.65 50.07
N PRO A 35 -68.62 26.17 49.08
CA PRO A 35 -69.20 26.88 47.95
C PRO A 35 -69.89 25.92 46.98
N ARG A 36 -71.13 26.25 46.61
CA ARG A 36 -71.96 25.53 45.63
C ARG A 36 -72.43 26.47 44.55
N ILE A 37 -72.33 26.02 43.30
CA ILE A 37 -72.74 26.80 42.13
C ILE A 37 -74.26 26.97 42.14
N VAL A 38 -74.72 28.21 42.09
CA VAL A 38 -76.14 28.57 42.00
C VAL A 38 -76.50 29.23 40.68
N LEU A 39 -75.51 29.74 39.96
CA LEU A 39 -75.72 30.32 38.63
C LEU A 39 -74.46 30.15 37.78
N VAL A 40 -74.67 29.82 36.51
CA VAL A 40 -73.66 29.93 35.46
C VAL A 40 -74.28 30.61 34.24
N ASN A 41 -73.50 31.37 33.49
CA ASN A 41 -73.96 31.97 32.24
C ASN A 41 -73.71 31.06 31.02
N PRO A 42 -74.29 31.34 29.84
CA PRO A 42 -74.04 30.55 28.63
C PRO A 42 -72.56 30.44 28.23
N ALA A 43 -71.74 31.46 28.50
CA ALA A 43 -70.30 31.42 28.22
C ALA A 43 -69.58 30.33 29.03
N PHE A 44 -70.00 30.08 30.28
CA PHE A 44 -69.49 28.95 31.07
C PHE A 44 -69.75 27.60 30.39
N THR A 45 -70.97 27.37 29.90
CA THR A 45 -71.32 26.13 29.19
C THR A 45 -70.52 25.99 27.91
N ALA A 46 -70.39 27.06 27.12
CA ALA A 46 -69.59 27.06 25.89
C ALA A 46 -68.10 26.80 26.17
N GLN A 47 -67.54 27.35 27.26
CA GLN A 47 -66.12 27.23 27.59
C GLN A 47 -65.78 25.87 28.21
N THR A 48 -66.65 25.34 29.08
CA THR A 48 -66.36 24.13 29.89
C THR A 48 -67.01 22.86 29.36
N GLY A 49 -68.03 22.98 28.52
CA GLY A 49 -68.82 21.86 27.99
C GLY A 49 -69.80 21.24 28.99
N TYR A 50 -69.95 21.81 30.19
CA TYR A 50 -70.95 21.38 31.16
C TYR A 50 -72.28 22.13 30.98
N GLU A 51 -73.37 21.37 30.95
CA GLU A 51 -74.71 21.96 30.91
C GLU A 51 -75.10 22.51 32.29
N VAL A 52 -75.98 23.52 32.33
CA VAL A 52 -76.37 24.21 33.56
C VAL A 52 -76.87 23.22 34.62
N ASP A 53 -77.79 22.33 34.26
CA ASP A 53 -78.39 21.34 35.17
C ASP A 53 -77.36 20.33 35.73
N GLU A 54 -76.18 20.20 35.13
CA GLU A 54 -75.12 19.30 35.57
C GLU A 54 -74.19 19.91 36.62
N VAL A 55 -74.20 21.24 36.76
CA VAL A 55 -73.27 22.00 37.62
C VAL A 55 -73.94 22.71 38.78
N ILE A 56 -75.22 23.07 38.65
CA ILE A 56 -75.98 23.66 39.77
C ILE A 56 -75.94 22.73 41.00
N GLY A 57 -75.67 23.30 42.16
CA GLY A 57 -75.54 22.60 43.44
C GLY A 57 -74.20 21.87 43.66
N ARG A 58 -73.31 21.83 42.65
CA ARG A 58 -71.98 21.20 42.76
C ARG A 58 -70.92 22.21 43.17
N HIS A 59 -69.81 21.70 43.68
CA HIS A 59 -68.65 22.53 44.02
C HIS A 59 -67.84 22.85 42.75
N PRO A 60 -67.31 24.08 42.57
CA PRO A 60 -66.48 24.48 41.42
C PRO A 60 -65.21 23.66 41.16
N ARG A 61 -64.87 22.71 42.04
CA ARG A 61 -63.68 21.85 41.92
C ARG A 61 -63.81 20.83 40.78
N LEU A 62 -64.99 20.74 40.18
CA LEU A 62 -65.25 19.90 39.01
C LEU A 62 -64.40 20.31 37.79
N LEU A 63 -63.87 21.54 37.76
CA LEU A 63 -62.98 22.03 36.69
C LEU A 63 -61.49 21.82 36.99
N VAL A 64 -61.14 21.30 38.17
CA VAL A 64 -59.75 21.01 38.54
C VAL A 64 -59.40 19.60 38.05
N GLY A 65 -58.24 19.44 37.46
CA GLY A 65 -57.74 18.15 37.01
C GLY A 65 -56.30 17.87 37.47
N PRO A 66 -55.67 16.82 36.94
CA PRO A 66 -54.41 16.29 37.47
C PRO A 66 -53.22 17.26 37.37
N ASP A 67 -53.16 18.08 36.31
CA ASP A 67 -52.03 19.01 36.08
C ASP A 67 -52.37 20.45 36.47
N THR A 68 -53.47 20.66 37.20
CA THR A 68 -53.76 22.00 37.75
C THR A 68 -52.77 22.30 38.88
N ASP A 69 -52.03 23.40 38.76
CA ASP A 69 -51.04 23.79 39.77
C ASP A 69 -51.68 24.01 41.16
N VAL A 70 -51.02 23.50 42.19
CA VAL A 70 -51.51 23.52 43.59
C VAL A 70 -51.50 24.93 44.18
N SER A 71 -50.53 25.76 43.81
CA SER A 71 -50.36 27.12 44.35
C SER A 71 -51.55 28.05 44.05
N PRO A 72 -51.99 28.25 42.79
CA PRO A 72 -53.15 29.08 42.49
C PRO A 72 -54.47 28.50 43.04
N GLN A 73 -54.60 27.16 43.14
CA GLN A 73 -55.75 26.54 43.79
C GLN A 73 -55.85 26.89 45.29
N LEU A 74 -54.73 26.88 46.01
CA LEU A 74 -54.70 27.31 47.41
C LEU A 74 -55.07 28.79 47.55
N ALA A 75 -54.63 29.63 46.62
CA ALA A 75 -54.98 31.05 46.62
C ALA A 75 -56.49 31.26 46.41
N LEU A 76 -57.11 30.53 45.46
CA LEU A 76 -58.56 30.55 45.27
C LEU A 76 -59.32 30.08 46.52
N ARG A 77 -58.84 29.01 47.16
CA ARG A 77 -59.46 28.47 48.37
C ARG A 77 -59.39 29.45 49.54
N ARG A 78 -58.20 30.01 49.81
CA ARG A 78 -58.03 31.03 50.87
C ARG A 78 -58.91 32.23 50.63
N ALA A 79 -58.93 32.76 49.40
CA ALA A 79 -59.78 33.90 49.06
C ALA A 79 -61.28 33.60 49.24
N SER A 80 -61.71 32.38 48.92
CA SER A 80 -63.08 31.90 49.18
C SER A 80 -63.39 31.82 50.68
N ASP A 81 -62.47 31.27 51.49
CA ASP A 81 -62.64 31.09 52.94
C ASP A 81 -62.59 32.44 53.69
N GLU A 82 -61.65 33.31 53.32
CA GLU A 82 -61.41 34.63 53.92
C GLU A 82 -62.33 35.72 53.35
N ARG A 83 -63.07 35.40 52.27
CA ARG A 83 -63.99 36.31 51.56
C ARG A 83 -63.27 37.55 51.03
N GLU A 84 -62.13 37.33 50.41
CA GLU A 84 -61.33 38.37 49.77
C GLU A 84 -61.34 38.22 48.23
N PRO A 85 -61.27 39.33 47.47
CA PRO A 85 -61.07 39.27 46.03
C PRO A 85 -59.73 38.62 45.65
N VAL A 86 -59.73 37.78 44.63
CA VAL A 86 -58.49 37.20 44.08
C VAL A 86 -58.58 37.05 42.58
N THR A 87 -57.45 37.21 41.88
CA THR A 87 -57.30 36.84 40.47
C THR A 87 -56.08 35.94 40.32
N VAL A 88 -56.26 34.77 39.70
CA VAL A 88 -55.15 33.85 39.39
C VAL A 88 -55.31 33.27 38.00
N GLU A 89 -54.19 32.88 37.39
CA GLU A 89 -54.19 32.03 36.21
C GLU A 89 -53.94 30.57 36.63
N LEU A 90 -54.76 29.65 36.14
CA LEU A 90 -54.62 28.22 36.41
C LEU A 90 -55.14 27.37 35.25
N LEU A 91 -54.80 26.09 35.27
CA LEU A 91 -55.27 25.13 34.27
C LEU A 91 -56.60 24.51 34.72
N HIS A 92 -57.67 24.71 33.96
CA HIS A 92 -58.96 24.04 34.15
C HIS A 92 -59.15 22.93 33.11
N TYR A 93 -60.11 22.05 33.38
CA TYR A 93 -60.48 20.94 32.51
C TYR A 93 -61.94 21.05 32.11
N ARG A 94 -62.20 20.80 30.82
CA ARG A 94 -63.55 20.69 30.25
C ARG A 94 -64.14 19.32 30.57
N LYS A 95 -65.44 19.18 30.34
CA LYS A 95 -66.19 17.92 30.52
C LYS A 95 -65.61 16.74 29.72
N ASP A 96 -65.04 17.02 28.55
CA ASP A 96 -64.41 16.02 27.68
C ASP A 96 -62.98 15.63 28.11
N GLY A 97 -62.46 16.24 29.17
CA GLY A 97 -61.12 16.01 29.69
C GLY A 97 -60.01 16.86 29.05
N SER A 98 -60.33 17.71 28.06
CA SER A 98 -59.36 18.67 27.52
C SER A 98 -59.05 19.77 28.53
N SER A 99 -57.79 20.17 28.63
CA SER A 99 -57.38 21.26 29.51
C SER A 99 -57.41 22.62 28.80
N PHE A 100 -57.53 23.69 29.58
CA PHE A 100 -57.43 25.07 29.11
C PHE A 100 -56.94 25.99 30.22
N TRP A 101 -56.19 27.01 29.83
CA TRP A 101 -55.75 28.03 30.77
C TRP A 101 -56.88 29.02 31.02
N VAL A 102 -57.14 29.31 32.29
CA VAL A 102 -58.14 30.28 32.70
C VAL A 102 -57.51 31.33 33.60
N GLU A 103 -57.80 32.59 33.32
CA GLU A 103 -57.68 33.67 34.30
C GLU A 103 -59.00 33.72 35.07
N ASN A 104 -58.96 33.36 36.35
CA ASN A 104 -60.13 33.31 37.22
C ASN A 104 -60.07 34.41 38.27
N SER A 105 -61.04 35.33 38.22
CA SER A 105 -61.23 36.38 39.22
C SER A 105 -62.44 36.07 40.09
N ILE A 106 -62.25 35.85 41.38
CA ILE A 106 -63.31 35.60 42.36
C ILE A 106 -63.51 36.84 43.21
N ASN A 107 -64.76 37.29 43.35
CA ASN A 107 -65.14 38.47 44.12
C ASN A 107 -66.33 38.14 45.05
N PRO A 108 -66.27 38.45 46.35
CA PRO A 108 -67.38 38.26 47.28
C PRO A 108 -68.50 39.28 47.07
N VAL A 109 -69.74 38.84 47.27
CA VAL A 109 -70.96 39.66 47.24
C VAL A 109 -71.59 39.65 48.62
N THR A 110 -71.80 40.83 49.19
CA THR A 110 -72.34 41.03 50.54
C THR A 110 -73.78 41.54 50.51
N ASP A 111 -74.55 41.19 51.54
CA ASP A 111 -75.88 41.77 51.79
C ASP A 111 -75.80 43.16 52.43
N GLU A 112 -76.95 43.78 52.70
CA GLU A 112 -77.04 45.11 53.33
C GLU A 112 -76.46 45.15 54.77
N ALA A 113 -76.28 43.99 55.41
CA ALA A 113 -75.65 43.85 56.73
C ALA A 113 -74.14 43.58 56.64
N GLY A 114 -73.56 43.54 55.44
CA GLY A 114 -72.14 43.28 55.21
C GLY A 114 -71.75 41.80 55.28
N VAL A 115 -72.71 40.88 55.33
CA VAL A 115 -72.46 39.45 55.36
C VAL A 115 -72.29 38.94 53.93
N CYS A 116 -71.19 38.24 53.64
CA CYS A 116 -70.96 37.62 52.34
C CYS A 116 -72.01 36.52 52.11
N THR A 117 -72.83 36.69 51.06
CA THR A 117 -73.88 35.74 50.68
C THR A 117 -73.45 34.87 49.50
N HIS A 118 -72.72 35.44 48.54
CA HIS A 118 -72.30 34.75 47.32
C HIS A 118 -70.86 35.11 46.95
N LEU A 119 -70.22 34.29 46.11
CA LEU A 119 -69.01 34.64 45.39
C LEU A 119 -69.32 34.67 43.89
N VAL A 120 -68.80 35.67 43.18
CA VAL A 120 -68.87 35.79 41.73
C VAL A 120 -67.48 35.54 41.16
N SER A 121 -67.36 34.46 40.38
CA SER A 121 -66.17 34.09 39.61
C SER A 121 -66.36 34.49 38.16
N ILE A 122 -65.41 35.26 37.62
CA ILE A 122 -65.30 35.58 36.20
C ILE A 122 -64.09 34.84 35.66
N GLN A 123 -64.32 34.03 34.63
CA GLN A 123 -63.35 33.12 34.05
C GLN A 123 -63.13 33.47 32.59
N ARG A 124 -61.89 33.85 32.25
CA ARG A 124 -61.47 34.14 30.89
C ARG A 124 -60.53 33.06 30.39
N ASP A 125 -60.86 32.43 29.26
CA ASP A 125 -59.94 31.51 28.58
C ASP A 125 -58.74 32.27 28.00
N VAL A 126 -57.53 31.89 28.41
CA VAL A 126 -56.27 32.51 27.99
C VAL A 126 -55.32 31.49 27.32
N THR A 127 -55.86 30.36 26.85
CA THR A 127 -55.09 29.24 26.28
C THR A 127 -54.24 29.65 25.07
N ASP A 128 -54.84 30.33 24.09
CA ASP A 128 -54.14 30.73 22.86
C ASP A 128 -52.93 31.64 23.15
N ARG A 129 -53.09 32.56 24.11
CA ARG A 129 -52.01 33.45 24.55
C ARG A 129 -50.85 32.66 25.15
N LYS A 130 -51.14 31.72 26.05
CA LYS A 130 -50.12 30.88 26.69
C LYS A 130 -49.39 29.99 25.69
N LEU A 131 -50.11 29.40 24.73
CA LEU A 131 -49.50 28.57 23.69
C LEU A 131 -48.56 29.37 22.78
N ALA A 132 -48.93 30.60 22.40
CA ALA A 132 -48.10 31.47 21.58
C ALA A 132 -46.82 31.93 22.31
N GLU A 133 -46.94 32.35 23.57
CA GLU A 133 -45.80 32.73 24.43
C GLU A 133 -44.81 31.56 24.57
N ASP A 134 -45.31 30.36 24.82
CA ASP A 134 -44.47 29.19 25.06
C ASP A 134 -43.82 28.67 23.76
N ALA A 135 -44.52 28.78 22.62
CA ALA A 135 -43.97 28.48 21.29
C ALA A 135 -42.83 29.45 20.90
N LEU A 136 -43.00 30.75 21.14
CA LEU A 136 -41.96 31.76 20.90
C LEU A 136 -40.72 31.48 21.75
N ARG A 137 -40.90 31.27 23.05
CA ARG A 137 -39.81 30.94 23.99
C ARG A 137 -39.04 29.69 23.57
N LYS A 138 -39.75 28.64 23.14
CA LYS A 138 -39.13 27.40 22.63
C LYS A 138 -38.36 27.64 21.32
N SER A 139 -38.90 28.47 20.42
CA SER A 139 -38.23 28.84 19.17
C SER A 139 -36.91 29.60 19.42
N GLU A 140 -36.94 30.61 20.29
CA GLU A 140 -35.75 31.39 20.65
C GLU A 140 -34.66 30.53 21.32
N ALA A 141 -35.05 29.68 22.26
CA ALA A 141 -34.12 28.75 22.91
C ALA A 141 -33.50 27.78 21.90
N ARG A 142 -34.31 27.26 20.96
CA ARG A 142 -33.83 26.36 19.90
C ARG A 142 -32.84 27.06 18.97
N PHE A 143 -33.14 28.27 18.51
CA PHE A 143 -32.24 29.03 17.63
C PHE A 143 -30.89 29.30 18.32
N ARG A 144 -30.92 29.72 19.58
CA ARG A 144 -29.70 29.97 20.38
C ARG A 144 -28.80 28.73 20.45
N LEU A 145 -29.37 27.57 20.72
CA LEU A 145 -28.62 26.31 20.78
C LEU A 145 -28.02 25.93 19.42
N ILE A 146 -28.76 26.12 18.32
CA ILE A 146 -28.25 25.86 16.96
C ILE A 146 -27.01 26.71 16.67
N VAL A 147 -27.06 28.02 16.97
CA VAL A 147 -25.93 28.93 16.71
C VAL A 147 -24.74 28.65 17.63
N GLN A 148 -24.97 28.33 18.90
CA GLN A 148 -23.90 28.01 19.86
C GLN A 148 -23.13 26.73 19.50
N HIS A 149 -23.83 25.75 18.93
CA HIS A 149 -23.29 24.47 18.51
C HIS A 149 -22.96 24.39 17.00
N ALA A 150 -23.04 25.51 16.27
CA ALA A 150 -22.58 25.55 14.88
C ALA A 150 -21.08 25.21 14.80
N SER A 151 -20.71 24.37 13.83
CA SER A 151 -19.31 24.03 13.56
C SER A 151 -18.59 25.19 12.87
N ASP A 152 -19.28 25.88 11.95
CA ASP A 152 -18.74 27.04 11.23
C ASP A 152 -18.87 28.32 12.08
N ILE A 153 -17.94 29.25 11.90
CA ILE A 153 -18.00 30.58 12.52
C ILE A 153 -19.11 31.37 11.83
N ILE A 154 -20.05 31.89 12.62
CA ILE A 154 -21.11 32.77 12.13
C ILE A 154 -20.81 34.16 12.65
N THR A 155 -20.51 35.08 11.75
CA THR A 155 -20.20 36.48 12.06
C THR A 155 -21.26 37.37 11.44
N VAL A 156 -21.80 38.32 12.19
CA VAL A 156 -22.70 39.36 11.66
C VAL A 156 -21.94 40.68 11.62
N LEU A 157 -21.87 41.28 10.45
CA LEU A 157 -21.24 42.57 10.20
C LEU A 157 -22.32 43.66 10.07
N ASP A 158 -21.99 44.90 10.45
CA ASP A 158 -22.82 46.07 10.14
C ASP A 158 -22.54 46.63 8.73
N GLY A 159 -23.22 47.72 8.36
CA GLY A 159 -23.08 48.37 7.05
C GLY A 159 -21.71 49.02 6.81
N ASP A 160 -20.86 49.12 7.83
CA ASP A 160 -19.48 49.62 7.76
C ASP A 160 -18.44 48.47 7.84
N GLY A 161 -18.90 47.21 7.85
CA GLY A 161 -18.05 46.02 7.91
C GLY A 161 -17.52 45.66 9.30
N ARG A 162 -18.08 46.24 10.38
CA ARG A 162 -17.66 45.96 11.76
C ARG A 162 -18.39 44.76 12.34
N VAL A 163 -17.71 44.01 13.21
CA VAL A 163 -18.25 42.79 13.83
C VAL A 163 -19.29 43.12 14.93
N ARG A 164 -20.57 42.87 14.65
CA ARG A 164 -21.69 42.99 15.61
C ARG A 164 -21.90 41.72 16.42
N TYR A 165 -21.66 40.56 15.82
CA TYR A 165 -21.79 39.26 16.47
C TYR A 165 -20.76 38.29 15.89
N SER A 166 -20.28 37.37 16.73
CA SER A 166 -19.50 36.21 16.29
C SER A 166 -19.90 35.01 17.16
N SER A 167 -20.11 33.86 16.54
CA SER A 167 -20.50 32.64 17.26
C SER A 167 -19.34 32.08 18.09
N PRO A 168 -19.61 31.27 19.13
CA PRO A 168 -18.56 30.63 19.94
C PRO A 168 -17.61 29.71 19.15
N ALA A 169 -17.97 29.34 17.92
CA ALA A 169 -17.08 28.63 17.01
C ALA A 169 -15.79 29.42 16.71
N ALA A 170 -15.83 30.76 16.73
CA ALA A 170 -14.64 31.60 16.57
C ALA A 170 -13.58 31.32 17.64
N THR A 171 -13.99 31.09 18.89
CA THR A 171 -13.09 30.72 19.97
C THR A 171 -12.50 29.33 19.77
N ARG A 172 -13.30 28.37 19.28
CA ARG A 172 -12.83 27.00 19.03
C ARG A 172 -11.86 26.91 17.86
N ILE A 173 -12.13 27.63 16.78
CA ILE A 173 -11.38 27.54 15.51
C ILE A 173 -10.18 28.50 15.49
N LEU A 174 -10.35 29.73 15.99
CA LEU A 174 -9.32 30.78 15.92
C LEU A 174 -8.62 31.05 17.27
N GLY A 175 -9.08 30.43 18.36
CA GLY A 175 -8.44 30.53 19.68
C GLY A 175 -8.64 31.86 20.42
N TYR A 176 -9.37 32.82 19.85
CA TYR A 176 -9.66 34.09 20.53
C TYR A 176 -10.68 33.91 21.66
N ALA A 177 -10.49 34.65 22.75
CA ALA A 177 -11.41 34.63 23.89
C ALA A 177 -12.85 34.97 23.47
N GLU A 178 -13.84 34.37 24.14
CA GLU A 178 -15.25 34.64 23.86
C GLU A 178 -15.55 36.14 24.01
N GLY A 179 -16.25 36.70 23.03
CA GLY A 179 -16.56 38.13 22.98
C GLY A 179 -15.45 39.01 22.38
N TYR A 180 -14.32 38.43 21.96
CA TYR A 180 -13.33 39.16 21.16
C TYR A 180 -13.96 39.63 19.83
N ARG A 181 -13.81 40.93 19.54
CA ARG A 181 -14.35 41.57 18.34
C ARG A 181 -13.27 42.47 17.75
N PRO A 182 -12.67 42.10 16.63
CA PRO A 182 -11.73 42.99 15.96
C PRO A 182 -12.48 44.22 15.41
N PRO A 183 -11.83 45.40 15.33
CA PRO A 183 -12.42 46.60 14.72
C PRO A 183 -12.92 46.37 13.30
N SER A 184 -12.20 45.54 12.53
CA SER A 184 -12.59 45.03 11.22
C SER A 184 -12.36 43.52 11.15
N VAL A 185 -13.24 42.78 10.45
CA VAL A 185 -12.98 41.36 10.16
C VAL A 185 -11.73 41.17 9.29
N LEU A 186 -11.37 42.19 8.50
CA LEU A 186 -10.16 42.19 7.67
C LEU A 186 -8.87 42.22 8.51
N ASP A 187 -8.93 42.68 9.76
CA ASP A 187 -7.76 42.67 10.67
C ASP A 187 -7.32 41.24 11.04
N LEU A 188 -8.22 40.26 10.84
CA LEU A 188 -7.92 38.85 11.04
C LEU A 188 -7.49 38.15 9.75
N VAL A 189 -7.48 38.83 8.61
CA VAL A 189 -7.11 38.22 7.31
C VAL A 189 -5.60 38.35 7.10
N HIS A 190 -4.98 37.32 6.51
CA HIS A 190 -3.56 37.36 6.15
C HIS A 190 -3.29 38.53 5.19
N PRO A 191 -2.19 39.30 5.35
CA PRO A 191 -1.91 40.50 4.56
C PRO A 191 -2.04 40.31 3.04
N ASP A 192 -1.50 39.21 2.49
CA ASP A 192 -1.60 38.88 1.05
C ASP A 192 -3.04 38.62 0.56
N ASP A 193 -3.96 38.27 1.45
CA ASP A 193 -5.33 37.88 1.12
C ASP A 193 -6.32 39.05 1.33
N VAL A 194 -5.90 40.14 2.01
CA VAL A 194 -6.77 41.26 2.42
C VAL A 194 -7.48 41.91 1.24
N ASP A 195 -6.75 42.23 0.16
CA ASP A 195 -7.32 42.93 -1.00
C ASP A 195 -8.44 42.11 -1.67
N ALA A 196 -8.24 40.80 -1.81
CA ALA A 196 -9.21 39.89 -2.40
C ALA A 196 -10.46 39.76 -1.52
N VAL A 197 -10.29 39.61 -0.20
CA VAL A 197 -11.41 39.49 0.74
C VAL A 197 -12.18 40.81 0.86
N ALA A 198 -11.49 41.95 0.88
CA ALA A 198 -12.11 43.27 0.92
C ALA A 198 -12.96 43.54 -0.34
N ALA A 199 -12.46 43.17 -1.52
CA ALA A 199 -13.20 43.28 -2.77
C ALA A 199 -14.48 42.43 -2.75
N ALA A 200 -14.37 41.15 -2.38
CA ALA A 200 -15.52 40.24 -2.32
C ALA A 200 -16.58 40.68 -1.29
N LEU A 201 -16.15 41.15 -0.12
CA LEU A 201 -17.05 41.69 0.89
C LEU A 201 -17.75 42.96 0.39
N GLY A 202 -17.00 43.87 -0.26
CA GLY A 202 -17.55 45.09 -0.85
C GLY A 202 -18.59 44.82 -1.94
N GLU A 203 -18.34 43.86 -2.82
CA GLU A 203 -19.30 43.43 -3.86
C GLU A 203 -20.58 42.86 -3.25
N CYS A 204 -20.46 42.01 -2.22
CA CYS A 204 -21.61 41.46 -1.48
C CYS A 204 -22.41 42.57 -0.79
N MET A 205 -21.76 43.53 -0.15
CA MET A 205 -22.45 44.65 0.51
C MET A 205 -23.22 45.55 -0.48
N ALA A 206 -22.75 45.66 -1.73
CA ALA A 206 -23.38 46.45 -2.76
C ALA A 206 -24.63 45.80 -3.39
N ARG A 207 -24.80 44.48 -3.28
CA ARG A 207 -25.90 43.73 -3.91
C ARG A 207 -26.55 42.75 -2.93
N PRO A 208 -27.88 42.77 -2.74
CA PRO A 208 -28.55 41.75 -1.93
C PRO A 208 -28.29 40.35 -2.48
N GLY A 209 -28.00 39.39 -1.59
CA GLY A 209 -27.74 37.99 -1.95
C GLY A 209 -26.51 37.39 -1.29
N VAL A 210 -26.25 36.13 -1.64
CA VAL A 210 -25.13 35.33 -1.15
C VAL A 210 -23.93 35.48 -2.09
N SER A 211 -22.76 35.73 -1.53
CA SER A 211 -21.50 35.79 -2.28
C SER A 211 -21.05 34.39 -2.72
N ASP A 212 -20.19 34.35 -3.73
CA ASP A 212 -19.40 33.14 -3.99
C ASP A 212 -18.48 32.84 -2.79
N PRO A 213 -18.14 31.56 -2.56
CA PRO A 213 -17.19 31.17 -1.52
C PRO A 213 -15.79 31.73 -1.80
N VAL A 214 -15.17 32.34 -0.79
CA VAL A 214 -13.80 32.87 -0.88
C VAL A 214 -12.91 32.12 0.10
N GLN A 215 -11.79 31.59 -0.38
CA GLN A 215 -10.77 30.95 0.46
C GLN A 215 -9.65 31.92 0.79
N PHE A 216 -9.30 32.02 2.07
CA PHE A 216 -8.23 32.90 2.56
C PHE A 216 -7.70 32.39 3.90
N ARG A 217 -6.66 33.01 4.43
CA ARG A 217 -6.07 32.68 5.73
C ARG A 217 -6.53 33.66 6.79
N MET A 218 -6.97 33.12 7.93
CA MET A 218 -7.30 33.89 9.14
C MET A 218 -6.26 33.71 10.24
N ALA A 219 -5.99 34.78 10.98
CA ALA A 219 -5.06 34.79 12.11
C ALA A 219 -5.66 33.99 13.28
N HIS A 220 -4.90 33.03 13.79
CA HIS A 220 -5.19 32.36 15.05
C HIS A 220 -4.54 33.12 16.22
N ALA A 221 -5.12 33.04 17.42
CA ALA A 221 -4.64 33.74 18.61
C ALA A 221 -3.21 33.36 19.07
N ASN A 222 -2.67 32.24 18.58
CA ASN A 222 -1.30 31.77 18.84
C ASN A 222 -0.27 32.29 17.81
N GLY A 223 -0.71 33.07 16.81
CA GLY A 223 0.13 33.60 15.73
C GLY A 223 0.22 32.74 14.46
N SER A 224 -0.42 31.56 14.41
CA SER A 224 -0.50 30.76 13.18
C SER A 224 -1.64 31.23 12.26
N TRP A 225 -1.67 30.72 11.03
CA TRP A 225 -2.71 31.01 10.05
C TRP A 225 -3.61 29.80 9.84
N VAL A 226 -4.92 29.99 9.94
CA VAL A 226 -5.94 28.97 9.69
C VAL A 226 -6.53 29.21 8.30
N PRO A 227 -6.41 28.27 7.35
CA PRO A 227 -7.10 28.39 6.07
C PRO A 227 -8.60 28.23 6.29
N VAL A 228 -9.36 29.19 5.77
CA VAL A 228 -10.82 29.21 5.87
C VAL A 228 -11.47 29.41 4.51
N GLU A 229 -12.73 29.03 4.41
CA GLU A 229 -13.63 29.34 3.29
C GLU A 229 -14.82 30.10 3.85
N ALA A 230 -15.13 31.29 3.30
CA ALA A 230 -16.24 32.09 3.78
C ALA A 230 -17.24 32.45 2.67
N THR A 231 -18.51 32.49 3.04
CA THR A 231 -19.60 33.07 2.24
C THR A 231 -20.26 34.19 3.04
N ALA A 232 -20.62 35.28 2.36
CA ALA A 232 -21.30 36.41 2.95
C ALA A 232 -22.71 36.53 2.36
N ASN A 233 -23.72 36.76 3.19
CA ASN A 233 -25.09 37.01 2.77
C ASN A 233 -25.52 38.40 3.22
N ASN A 234 -25.82 39.26 2.25
CA ASN A 234 -26.23 40.63 2.53
C ASN A 234 -27.70 40.71 2.93
N LEU A 235 -27.94 40.95 4.22
CA LEU A 235 -29.26 41.10 4.84
C LEU A 235 -29.41 42.49 5.48
N LEU A 236 -28.74 43.51 4.92
CA LEU A 236 -28.82 44.90 5.42
C LEU A 236 -30.24 45.48 5.32
N GLY A 237 -31.04 45.01 4.36
CA GLY A 237 -32.44 45.41 4.19
C GLY A 237 -33.45 44.61 5.03
N ASP A 238 -33.01 43.58 5.76
CA ASP A 238 -33.86 42.80 6.65
C ASP A 238 -33.98 43.50 8.01
N ALA A 239 -35.21 43.75 8.47
CA ALA A 239 -35.45 44.53 9.69
C ALA A 239 -35.01 43.82 10.98
N ASP A 240 -34.93 42.49 10.98
CA ASP A 240 -34.58 41.69 12.15
C ASP A 240 -33.05 41.50 12.25
N ILE A 241 -32.34 41.52 11.12
CA ILE A 241 -30.88 41.31 11.07
C ILE A 241 -30.12 42.62 10.88
N GLY A 242 -30.46 43.42 9.87
CA GLY A 242 -29.84 44.70 9.55
C GLY A 242 -28.31 44.64 9.45
N GLY A 243 -27.79 43.63 8.73
CA GLY A 243 -26.36 43.32 8.67
C GLY A 243 -25.98 42.30 7.59
N VAL A 244 -24.70 42.00 7.45
CA VAL A 244 -24.17 40.95 6.56
C VAL A 244 -23.81 39.73 7.39
N VAL A 245 -24.39 38.58 7.06
CA VAL A 245 -24.09 37.31 7.74
C VAL A 245 -22.98 36.59 7.00
N VAL A 246 -21.84 36.42 7.64
CA VAL A 246 -20.67 35.70 7.12
C VAL A 246 -20.58 34.35 7.81
N ILE A 247 -20.59 33.29 7.02
CA ILE A 247 -20.32 31.93 7.48
C ILE A 247 -18.90 31.59 7.06
N THR A 248 -18.04 31.26 8.02
CA THR A 248 -16.63 30.93 7.80
C THR A 248 -16.34 29.52 8.30
N ARG A 249 -15.92 28.65 7.38
CA ARG A 249 -15.59 27.25 7.62
C ARG A 249 -14.07 27.07 7.69
N ASP A 250 -13.62 26.31 8.70
CA ASP A 250 -12.25 25.82 8.75
C ASP A 250 -12.05 24.73 7.68
N ILE A 251 -11.07 24.93 6.80
CA ILE A 251 -10.73 23.97 5.73
C ILE A 251 -9.34 23.36 5.93
N SER A 252 -8.79 23.44 7.15
CA SER A 252 -7.46 22.90 7.50
C SER A 252 -7.35 21.41 7.21
N GLU A 253 -8.34 20.62 7.64
CA GLU A 253 -8.36 19.17 7.40
C GLU A 253 -8.46 18.85 5.91
N ARG A 254 -9.33 19.57 5.18
CA ARG A 254 -9.50 19.41 3.73
C ARG A 254 -8.19 19.70 3.00
N LYS A 255 -7.55 20.84 3.27
CA LYS A 255 -6.26 21.21 2.66
C LYS A 255 -5.15 20.22 3.02
N ARG A 256 -5.09 19.74 4.27
CA ARG A 256 -4.09 18.74 4.67
C ARG A 256 -4.26 17.43 3.90
N VAL A 257 -5.51 16.97 3.71
CA VAL A 257 -5.81 15.77 2.92
C VAL A 257 -5.49 15.99 1.44
N GLU A 258 -5.80 17.17 0.89
CA GLU A 258 -5.45 17.52 -0.50
C GLU A 258 -3.93 17.55 -0.70
N ASP A 259 -3.18 18.16 0.22
CA ASP A 259 -1.72 18.21 0.19
C ASP A 259 -1.11 16.80 0.35
N GLU A 260 -1.68 15.97 1.22
CA GLU A 260 -1.24 14.58 1.41
C GLU A 260 -1.52 13.73 0.16
N LEU A 261 -2.70 13.88 -0.46
CA LEU A 261 -3.04 13.21 -1.72
C LEU A 261 -2.12 13.70 -2.86
N ALA A 262 -1.82 14.99 -2.92
CA ALA A 262 -0.88 15.54 -3.90
C ALA A 262 0.54 15.01 -3.69
N TYR A 263 0.97 14.88 -2.43
CA TYR A 263 2.27 14.29 -2.09
C TYR A 263 2.31 12.79 -2.47
N GLN A 264 1.30 12.01 -2.10
CA GLN A 264 1.17 10.58 -2.43
C GLN A 264 1.04 10.33 -3.94
N ALA A 265 0.44 11.25 -4.69
CA ALA A 265 0.38 11.16 -6.16
C ALA A 265 1.78 11.20 -6.81
N LEU A 266 2.78 11.73 -6.12
CA LEU A 266 4.15 11.91 -6.61
C LEU A 266 5.21 11.13 -5.82
N HIS A 267 4.87 10.53 -4.68
CA HIS A 267 5.79 9.79 -3.81
C HIS A 267 5.24 8.41 -3.44
N ASP A 268 6.15 7.46 -3.23
CA ASP A 268 5.85 6.13 -2.70
C ASP A 268 5.53 6.23 -1.19
N PRO A 269 4.36 5.75 -0.74
CA PRO A 269 3.92 5.93 0.65
C PRO A 269 4.72 5.13 1.67
N LEU A 270 5.42 4.07 1.25
CA LEU A 270 6.24 3.27 2.14
C LEU A 270 7.61 3.92 2.38
N THR A 271 8.33 4.25 1.31
CA THR A 271 9.70 4.75 1.40
C THR A 271 9.81 6.27 1.47
N GLY A 272 8.74 7.00 1.13
CA GLY A 272 8.73 8.45 0.99
C GLY A 272 9.48 8.98 -0.23
N LEU A 273 10.07 8.10 -1.04
CA LEU A 273 10.79 8.46 -2.26
C LEU A 273 9.83 8.92 -3.36
N PRO A 274 10.30 9.70 -4.35
CA PRO A 274 9.60 9.87 -5.62
C PRO A 274 9.05 8.55 -6.17
N ASN A 275 7.84 8.58 -6.70
CA ASN A 275 7.25 7.44 -7.41
C ASN A 275 7.58 7.50 -8.91
N ARG A 276 7.08 6.51 -9.67
CA ARG A 276 7.28 6.42 -11.13
C ARG A 276 6.90 7.70 -11.88
N THR A 277 5.83 8.40 -11.46
CA THR A 277 5.36 9.63 -12.10
C THR A 277 6.35 10.77 -11.93
N LEU A 278 6.82 11.00 -10.69
CA LEU A 278 7.78 12.07 -10.40
C LEU A 278 9.16 11.76 -10.99
N LEU A 279 9.57 10.50 -11.01
CA LEU A 279 10.79 10.06 -11.70
C LEU A 279 10.76 10.43 -13.19
N ALA A 280 9.66 10.13 -13.89
CA ALA A 280 9.51 10.42 -15.31
C ALA A 280 9.63 11.92 -15.61
N ASP A 281 8.95 12.78 -14.84
CA ASP A 281 9.08 14.24 -14.96
C ASP A 281 10.53 14.70 -14.73
N ARG A 282 11.21 14.17 -13.72
CA ARG A 282 12.61 14.54 -13.44
C ARG A 282 13.58 14.05 -14.52
N LEU A 283 13.36 12.86 -15.07
CA LEU A 283 14.15 12.33 -16.18
C LEU A 283 13.96 13.18 -17.44
N ASP A 284 12.73 13.54 -17.81
CA ASP A 284 12.46 14.41 -18.97
C ASP A 284 13.09 15.80 -18.81
N ARG A 285 13.04 16.38 -17.61
CA ARG A 285 13.71 17.64 -17.29
C ARG A 285 15.24 17.52 -17.42
N ALA A 286 15.82 16.45 -16.89
CA ALA A 286 17.26 16.19 -16.98
C ALA A 286 17.70 16.03 -18.45
N LEU A 287 16.96 15.25 -19.24
CA LEU A 287 17.22 15.07 -20.67
C LEU A 287 17.14 16.41 -21.43
N THR A 288 16.10 17.20 -21.18
CA THR A 288 15.92 18.52 -21.80
C THR A 288 17.06 19.47 -21.45
N ALA A 289 17.50 19.49 -20.18
CA ALA A 289 18.61 20.33 -19.73
C ALA A 289 19.96 19.88 -20.32
N SER A 290 20.21 18.57 -20.38
CA SER A 290 21.45 17.98 -20.89
C SER A 290 21.71 18.33 -22.36
N ARG A 291 20.65 18.31 -23.21
CA ARG A 291 20.70 18.68 -24.63
C ARG A 291 21.21 20.12 -24.84
N ARG A 292 20.91 21.04 -23.92
CA ARG A 292 21.37 22.43 -23.99
C ARG A 292 22.82 22.61 -23.54
N ARG A 293 23.28 21.77 -22.61
CA ARG A 293 24.61 21.86 -21.98
C ARG A 293 25.66 20.98 -22.65
N GLY A 294 25.27 20.05 -23.53
CA GLY A 294 26.18 19.08 -24.15
C GLY A 294 26.71 18.04 -23.15
N ARG A 295 25.91 17.74 -22.11
CA ARG A 295 26.23 16.77 -21.06
C ARG A 295 25.34 15.54 -21.20
N SER A 296 25.65 14.47 -20.48
CA SER A 296 24.92 13.21 -20.51
C SER A 296 24.01 13.06 -19.28
N VAL A 297 23.06 12.12 -19.33
CA VAL A 297 22.20 11.76 -18.20
C VAL A 297 22.25 10.26 -18.02
N GLY A 298 22.60 9.80 -16.82
CA GLY A 298 22.55 8.40 -16.43
C GLY A 298 21.19 8.03 -15.85
N LEU A 299 20.66 6.88 -16.26
CA LEU A 299 19.51 6.22 -15.67
C LEU A 299 19.94 4.84 -15.20
N LEU A 300 19.78 4.58 -13.90
CA LEU A 300 20.04 3.28 -13.29
C LEU A 300 18.70 2.68 -12.84
N LEU A 301 18.44 1.43 -13.17
CA LEU A 301 17.36 0.63 -12.57
C LEU A 301 17.99 -0.39 -11.63
N MET A 302 17.38 -0.62 -10.49
CA MET A 302 17.88 -1.52 -9.46
C MET A 302 16.77 -2.43 -8.99
N ASP A 303 17.07 -3.72 -8.88
CA ASP A 303 16.20 -4.75 -8.29
C ASP A 303 16.92 -5.38 -7.09
N LEU A 304 16.18 -5.69 -6.02
CA LEU A 304 16.75 -6.38 -4.86
C LEU A 304 16.72 -7.89 -5.07
N ASP A 305 17.89 -8.53 -4.99
CA ASP A 305 18.00 -9.95 -5.29
C ASP A 305 17.37 -10.80 -4.18
N ARG A 306 16.59 -11.81 -4.60
CA ARG A 306 15.87 -12.75 -3.70
C ARG A 306 14.96 -12.07 -2.67
N PHE A 307 14.53 -10.82 -2.87
CA PHE A 307 13.63 -10.11 -1.94
C PHE A 307 12.32 -10.86 -1.68
N LYS A 308 11.81 -11.59 -2.69
CA LYS A 308 10.66 -12.47 -2.53
C LYS A 308 10.88 -13.57 -1.48
N GLU A 309 12.05 -14.20 -1.45
CA GLU A 309 12.37 -15.25 -0.45
C GLU A 309 12.39 -14.68 0.97
N ILE A 310 12.84 -13.44 1.11
CA ILE A 310 12.81 -12.72 2.38
C ILE A 310 11.37 -12.50 2.84
N ASN A 311 10.48 -12.04 1.95
CA ASN A 311 9.06 -11.86 2.25
C ASN A 311 8.38 -13.19 2.59
N ASP A 312 8.67 -14.25 1.85
CA ASP A 312 8.08 -15.58 2.06
C ASP A 312 8.55 -16.20 3.39
N THR A 313 9.77 -15.88 3.84
CA THR A 313 10.37 -16.42 5.07
C THR A 313 10.07 -15.59 6.33
N LEU A 314 10.17 -14.26 6.23
CA LEU A 314 10.10 -13.33 7.38
C LEU A 314 8.85 -12.44 7.38
N GLY A 315 8.01 -12.55 6.35
CA GLY A 315 6.77 -11.80 6.19
C GLY A 315 6.96 -10.39 5.64
N HIS A 316 5.88 -9.85 5.04
CA HIS A 316 5.89 -8.56 4.36
C HIS A 316 6.31 -7.37 5.22
N LYS A 317 6.03 -7.37 6.53
CA LYS A 317 6.47 -6.29 7.42
C LYS A 317 8.00 -6.16 7.51
N SER A 318 8.70 -7.29 7.46
CA SER A 318 10.16 -7.33 7.47
C SER A 318 10.71 -6.85 6.13
N GLY A 319 10.05 -7.24 5.02
CA GLY A 319 10.37 -6.71 3.69
C GLY A 319 10.16 -5.21 3.57
N ASP A 320 9.07 -4.68 4.13
CA ASP A 320 8.78 -3.24 4.16
C ASP A 320 9.90 -2.47 4.89
N GLN A 321 10.36 -2.98 6.03
CA GLN A 321 11.48 -2.40 6.77
C GLN A 321 12.79 -2.46 5.97
N ILE A 322 13.06 -3.52 5.20
CA ILE A 322 14.23 -3.57 4.31
C ILE A 322 14.14 -2.45 3.27
N LEU A 323 12.99 -2.31 2.60
CA LEU A 323 12.79 -1.29 1.58
C LEU A 323 12.99 0.13 2.13
N GLU A 324 12.51 0.42 3.33
CA GLU A 324 12.77 1.68 4.03
C GLU A 324 14.26 1.91 4.32
N HIS A 325 15.00 0.88 4.73
CA HIS A 325 16.43 0.98 4.99
C HIS A 325 17.25 1.14 3.71
N VAL A 326 16.89 0.43 2.63
CA VAL A 326 17.48 0.58 1.31
C VAL A 326 17.30 2.02 0.82
N ALA A 327 16.06 2.54 0.87
CA ALA A 327 15.76 3.92 0.48
C ALA A 327 16.63 4.93 1.25
N ARG A 328 16.74 4.77 2.58
CA ARG A 328 17.56 5.65 3.42
C ARG A 328 19.04 5.60 3.08
N ARG A 329 19.60 4.39 2.86
CA ARG A 329 21.02 4.23 2.49
C ARG A 329 21.33 4.89 1.14
N LEU A 330 20.45 4.69 0.15
CA LEU A 330 20.60 5.32 -1.18
C LEU A 330 20.54 6.86 -1.10
N GLN A 331 19.61 7.42 -0.32
CA GLN A 331 19.51 8.87 -0.13
C GLN A 331 20.75 9.50 0.50
N VAL A 332 21.50 8.75 1.31
CA VAL A 332 22.73 9.25 1.97
C VAL A 332 23.91 9.29 1.00
N VAL A 333 24.01 8.35 0.07
CA VAL A 333 25.16 8.24 -0.85
C VAL A 333 25.00 9.03 -2.14
N LEU A 334 23.76 9.32 -2.54
CA LEU A 334 23.44 10.10 -3.73
C LEU A 334 23.48 11.61 -3.46
N ARG A 335 23.78 12.39 -4.50
CA ARG A 335 23.84 13.86 -4.41
C ARG A 335 22.43 14.45 -4.42
N GLU A 336 22.28 15.69 -3.95
CA GLU A 336 21.00 16.42 -4.01
C GLU A 336 20.51 16.63 -5.46
N SER A 337 21.43 16.68 -6.44
CA SER A 337 21.10 16.73 -7.86
C SER A 337 20.54 15.42 -8.40
N ASP A 338 20.85 14.30 -7.75
CA ASP A 338 20.46 12.97 -8.19
C ASP A 338 19.04 12.70 -7.69
N THR A 339 18.29 11.90 -8.43
CA THR A 339 16.95 11.49 -8.03
C THR A 339 16.95 10.00 -7.79
N VAL A 340 16.56 9.56 -6.60
CA VAL A 340 16.20 8.17 -6.32
C VAL A 340 14.69 8.05 -6.21
N ALA A 341 14.12 7.03 -6.83
CA ALA A 341 12.69 6.75 -6.85
C ALA A 341 12.43 5.27 -6.61
N ARG A 342 11.25 4.92 -6.11
CA ARG A 342 10.77 3.55 -6.05
C ARG A 342 9.69 3.34 -7.11
N LEU A 343 9.86 2.33 -7.97
CA LEU A 343 8.93 2.05 -9.06
C LEU A 343 7.77 1.16 -8.61
N GLY A 344 8.00 0.31 -7.62
CA GLY A 344 7.06 -0.63 -7.03
C GLY A 344 7.77 -1.93 -6.64
N GLY A 345 7.21 -2.69 -5.69
CA GLY A 345 7.86 -3.92 -5.21
C GLY A 345 9.27 -3.65 -4.65
N ASP A 346 10.24 -4.36 -5.17
CA ASP A 346 11.69 -4.29 -4.93
C ASP A 346 12.45 -3.38 -5.90
N GLU A 347 11.77 -2.75 -6.86
CA GLU A 347 12.41 -1.97 -7.92
C GLU A 347 12.62 -0.49 -7.55
N PHE A 348 13.85 -0.01 -7.74
CA PHE A 348 14.26 1.38 -7.59
C PHE A 348 14.82 1.94 -8.91
N ALA A 349 14.77 3.26 -9.06
CA ALA A 349 15.31 3.95 -10.23
C ALA A 349 16.05 5.22 -9.83
N ILE A 350 17.19 5.46 -10.46
CA ILE A 350 18.08 6.57 -10.15
C ILE A 350 18.37 7.38 -11.40
N VAL A 351 18.14 8.69 -11.35
CA VAL A 351 18.52 9.64 -12.41
C VAL A 351 19.73 10.43 -11.93
N VAL A 352 20.81 10.35 -12.69
CA VAL A 352 22.07 11.06 -12.45
C VAL A 352 22.26 12.10 -13.56
N PRO A 353 21.85 13.36 -13.34
CA PRO A 353 21.99 14.40 -14.34
C PRO A 353 23.44 14.90 -14.44
N ASP A 354 23.75 15.50 -15.59
CA ASP A 354 24.97 16.30 -15.78
C ASP A 354 26.28 15.50 -15.68
N ILE A 355 26.29 14.28 -16.25
CA ILE A 355 27.46 13.39 -16.28
C ILE A 355 28.25 13.52 -17.59
N GLU A 356 29.52 13.11 -17.57
CA GLU A 356 30.41 13.12 -18.76
C GLU A 356 30.16 11.93 -19.68
N GLY A 357 29.88 10.76 -19.11
CA GLY A 357 29.71 9.53 -19.86
C GLY A 357 29.32 8.36 -18.96
N VAL A 358 29.45 7.16 -19.51
CA VAL A 358 29.05 5.91 -18.84
C VAL A 358 29.82 5.67 -17.54
N GLU A 359 31.12 5.97 -17.53
CA GLU A 359 32.02 5.74 -16.39
C GLU A 359 31.53 6.42 -15.10
N GLU A 360 30.95 7.63 -15.19
CA GLU A 360 30.40 8.32 -14.01
C GLU A 360 29.10 7.68 -13.51
N ALA A 361 28.29 7.11 -14.40
CA ALA A 361 27.10 6.36 -14.00
C ALA A 361 27.47 5.02 -13.34
N GLU A 362 28.52 4.35 -13.83
CA GLU A 362 29.08 3.15 -13.18
C GLU A 362 29.61 3.46 -11.79
N LEU A 363 30.32 4.58 -11.61
CA LEU A 363 30.79 5.01 -10.29
C LEU A 363 29.64 5.23 -9.30
N VAL A 364 28.50 5.74 -9.76
CA VAL A 364 27.29 5.86 -8.92
C VAL A 364 26.73 4.48 -8.59
N ALA A 365 26.68 3.55 -9.56
CA ALA A 365 26.24 2.18 -9.32
C ALA A 365 27.09 1.47 -8.25
N THR A 366 28.42 1.56 -8.35
CA THR A 366 29.34 1.00 -7.36
C THR A 366 29.09 1.57 -5.97
N LYS A 367 28.96 2.91 -5.85
CA LYS A 367 28.65 3.55 -4.56
C LYS A 367 27.33 3.09 -3.95
N MET A 368 26.33 2.84 -4.79
CA MET A 368 25.04 2.32 -4.33
C MET A 368 25.18 0.89 -3.81
N LEU A 369 25.86 0.02 -4.55
CA LEU A 369 26.11 -1.37 -4.13
C LEU A 369 26.91 -1.43 -2.83
N ASP A 370 27.99 -0.63 -2.71
CA ASP A 370 28.79 -0.53 -1.49
C ASP A 370 27.94 -0.08 -0.28
N ALA A 371 26.95 0.80 -0.50
CA ALA A 371 26.04 1.23 0.55
C ALA A 371 25.10 0.10 1.02
N LEU A 372 24.81 -0.87 0.16
CA LEU A 372 23.92 -2.00 0.43
C LEU A 372 24.65 -3.22 1.01
N ASP A 373 25.97 -3.35 0.81
CA ASP A 373 26.80 -4.47 1.25
C ASP A 373 26.75 -4.74 2.77
N GLY A 374 26.54 -3.71 3.59
CA GLY A 374 26.43 -3.87 5.05
C GLY A 374 25.12 -4.54 5.50
N PRO A 375 25.11 -5.33 6.59
CA PRO A 375 23.93 -6.06 7.05
C PRO A 375 22.78 -5.12 7.47
N PHE A 376 21.55 -5.55 7.20
CA PHE A 376 20.30 -4.92 7.63
C PHE A 376 19.86 -5.55 8.96
N GLU A 377 19.81 -4.75 10.03
CA GLU A 377 19.35 -5.20 11.35
C GLU A 377 17.83 -5.16 11.45
N LEU A 378 17.21 -6.35 11.55
CA LEU A 378 15.75 -6.52 11.63
C LEU A 378 15.40 -7.43 12.81
N GLY A 379 14.81 -6.84 13.86
CA GLY A 379 14.35 -7.62 15.03
C GLY A 379 15.44 -8.45 15.72
N GLY A 380 16.72 -8.05 15.60
CA GLY A 380 17.87 -8.76 16.16
C GLY A 380 18.55 -9.76 15.21
N LEU A 381 18.07 -9.90 13.96
CA LEU A 381 18.73 -10.64 12.89
C LEU A 381 19.50 -9.68 11.98
N ALA A 382 20.68 -10.10 11.51
CA ALA A 382 21.47 -9.39 10.51
C ALA A 382 21.29 -10.07 9.14
N LEU A 383 20.65 -9.39 8.19
CA LEU A 383 20.39 -9.90 6.84
C LEU A 383 21.29 -9.19 5.82
N HIS A 384 21.79 -9.92 4.83
CA HIS A 384 22.44 -9.32 3.67
C HIS A 384 21.45 -9.36 2.51
N VAL A 385 21.36 -8.24 1.79
CA VAL A 385 20.48 -8.08 0.63
C VAL A 385 21.33 -7.57 -0.50
N ASP A 386 21.51 -8.43 -1.51
CA ASP A 386 22.21 -8.07 -2.74
C ASP A 386 21.27 -7.28 -3.67
N ALA A 387 21.83 -6.54 -4.61
CA ALA A 387 21.07 -5.81 -5.61
C ALA A 387 21.73 -5.91 -6.97
N SER A 388 20.89 -5.91 -8.00
CA SER A 388 21.31 -5.96 -9.40
C SER A 388 20.91 -4.66 -10.11
N LEU A 389 21.87 -3.97 -10.75
CA LEU A 389 21.65 -2.67 -11.39
C LEU A 389 21.85 -2.70 -12.91
N GLY A 390 20.94 -2.04 -13.64
CA GLY A 390 21.05 -1.79 -15.07
C GLY A 390 21.26 -0.34 -15.40
N ILE A 391 22.25 -0.02 -16.23
CA ILE A 391 22.65 1.35 -16.54
C ILE A 391 22.38 1.70 -18.00
N ALA A 392 21.65 2.78 -18.26
CA ALA A 392 21.49 3.41 -19.57
C ALA A 392 21.90 4.89 -19.50
N VAL A 393 22.53 5.42 -20.54
CA VAL A 393 23.07 6.79 -20.53
C VAL A 393 22.65 7.52 -21.80
N ALA A 394 21.99 8.66 -21.66
CA ALA A 394 21.66 9.53 -22.78
C ALA A 394 22.83 10.46 -23.12
N PRO A 395 23.11 10.72 -24.40
CA PRO A 395 22.37 10.25 -25.58
C PRO A 395 22.83 8.88 -26.12
N ALA A 396 23.92 8.30 -25.60
CA ALA A 396 24.57 7.10 -26.15
C ALA A 396 23.62 5.89 -26.27
N HIS A 397 22.78 5.69 -25.26
CA HIS A 397 21.82 4.60 -25.13
C HIS A 397 20.38 5.09 -25.33
N GLY A 398 20.16 6.22 -25.98
CA GLY A 398 18.81 6.74 -26.27
C GLY A 398 18.64 8.20 -25.88
N ASP A 399 17.69 8.87 -26.50
CA ASP A 399 17.43 10.30 -26.36
C ASP A 399 16.10 10.63 -25.69
N ASP A 400 15.25 9.64 -25.41
CA ASP A 400 13.99 9.78 -24.69
C ASP A 400 13.91 8.88 -23.44
N ALA A 401 13.06 9.27 -22.48
CA ALA A 401 12.90 8.59 -21.21
C ALA A 401 12.42 7.13 -21.34
N SER A 402 11.53 6.84 -22.29
CA SER A 402 10.95 5.50 -22.45
C SER A 402 11.99 4.51 -22.95
N LEU A 403 12.79 4.92 -23.94
CA LEU A 403 13.86 4.10 -24.50
C LEU A 403 14.97 3.85 -23.47
N LEU A 404 15.35 4.86 -22.68
CA LEU A 404 16.34 4.68 -21.60
C LEU A 404 15.83 3.72 -20.52
N LEU A 405 14.57 3.84 -20.09
CA LEU A 405 13.98 2.94 -19.10
C LEU A 405 13.99 1.49 -19.61
N GLN A 406 13.57 1.26 -20.86
CA GLN A 406 13.61 -0.06 -21.48
C GLN A 406 15.03 -0.64 -21.52
N ARG A 407 16.03 0.19 -21.86
CA ARG A 407 17.43 -0.24 -21.99
C ARG A 407 18.10 -0.48 -20.64
N ALA A 408 17.78 0.33 -19.65
CA ALA A 408 18.20 0.10 -18.26
C ALA A 408 17.60 -1.20 -17.72
N ASP A 409 16.34 -1.52 -18.03
CA ASP A 409 15.69 -2.79 -17.61
C ASP A 409 16.41 -4.00 -18.21
N VAL A 410 16.71 -3.95 -19.51
CA VAL A 410 17.48 -4.99 -20.20
C VAL A 410 18.86 -5.17 -19.57
N ALA A 411 19.54 -4.07 -19.22
CA ALA A 411 20.84 -4.12 -18.55
C ALA A 411 20.72 -4.70 -17.13
N MET A 412 19.68 -4.34 -16.38
CA MET A 412 19.44 -4.79 -15.01
C MET A 412 19.24 -6.31 -14.96
N TYR A 413 18.48 -6.85 -15.91
CA TYR A 413 18.32 -8.31 -16.02
C TYR A 413 19.65 -9.02 -16.29
N ARG A 414 20.59 -8.40 -17.02
CA ARG A 414 21.93 -8.97 -17.24
C ARG A 414 22.82 -8.88 -16.00
N ALA A 415 22.58 -7.88 -15.15
CA ALA A 415 23.32 -7.74 -13.90
C ALA A 415 23.02 -8.88 -12.92
N LYS A 416 21.86 -9.54 -13.03
CA LYS A 416 21.50 -10.68 -12.18
C LYS A 416 22.51 -11.81 -12.29
N GLY A 417 23.19 -12.09 -11.19
CA GLY A 417 24.21 -13.12 -11.07
C GLY A 417 25.62 -12.69 -11.51
N LEU A 418 25.83 -11.42 -11.87
CA LEU A 418 27.18 -10.88 -12.05
C LEU A 418 27.78 -10.52 -10.69
N VAL A 419 29.06 -10.81 -10.50
CA VAL A 419 29.82 -10.44 -9.29
C VAL A 419 29.84 -8.92 -9.09
N ALA A 420 29.89 -8.15 -10.19
CA ALA A 420 29.89 -6.69 -10.12
C ALA A 420 28.56 -6.09 -9.65
N GLY A 421 27.46 -6.83 -9.63
CA GLY A 421 26.13 -6.34 -9.24
C GLY A 421 25.51 -5.31 -10.19
N TYR A 422 26.18 -4.93 -11.29
CA TYR A 422 25.63 -4.03 -12.29
C TYR A 422 26.02 -4.41 -13.72
N ALA A 423 25.27 -3.91 -14.71
CA ALA A 423 25.62 -3.99 -16.12
C ALA A 423 25.19 -2.72 -16.87
N VAL A 424 25.99 -2.33 -17.87
CA VAL A 424 25.67 -1.23 -18.79
C VAL A 424 24.94 -1.77 -20.01
N TYR A 425 23.94 -1.04 -20.50
CA TYR A 425 23.25 -1.40 -21.73
C TYR A 425 24.21 -1.43 -22.92
N ALA A 426 24.25 -2.58 -23.60
CA ALA A 426 24.93 -2.78 -24.87
C ALA A 426 23.93 -3.28 -25.91
N ALA A 427 23.84 -2.57 -27.05
CA ALA A 427 22.89 -2.82 -28.14
C ALA A 427 23.05 -4.20 -28.80
N GLU A 428 24.27 -4.74 -28.83
CA GLU A 428 24.60 -6.06 -29.40
C GLU A 428 23.89 -7.22 -28.68
N ALA A 429 23.38 -7.00 -27.47
CA ALA A 429 22.73 -8.03 -26.68
C ALA A 429 21.19 -7.83 -26.52
N ASP A 430 20.59 -6.88 -27.23
CA ASP A 430 19.12 -6.68 -27.31
C ASP A 430 18.47 -7.66 -28.32
N GLU A 431 19.20 -8.02 -29.39
CA GLU A 431 18.80 -9.06 -30.35
C GLU A 431 18.56 -10.44 -29.68
N ASN A 432 19.23 -10.69 -28.54
CA ASN A 432 19.15 -11.96 -27.83
C ASN A 432 17.81 -12.24 -27.13
N ARG A 433 16.95 -11.26 -26.80
CA ARG A 433 15.71 -11.53 -26.03
C ARG A 433 14.58 -12.10 -26.90
N LEU A 434 14.34 -11.51 -28.07
CA LEU A 434 13.41 -12.05 -29.08
C LEU A 434 13.93 -13.35 -29.68
N GLN A 435 15.25 -13.46 -29.92
CA GLN A 435 15.87 -14.70 -30.36
C GLN A 435 15.78 -15.81 -29.31
N ARG A 436 15.94 -15.52 -28.01
CA ARG A 436 15.81 -16.51 -26.92
C ARG A 436 14.39 -17.06 -26.80
N LEU A 437 13.36 -16.21 -26.95
CA LEU A 437 11.96 -16.67 -26.96
C LEU A 437 11.66 -17.59 -28.15
N ALA A 438 12.18 -17.28 -29.34
CA ALA A 438 12.07 -18.16 -30.51
C ALA A 438 12.84 -19.49 -30.28
N LEU A 439 14.08 -19.41 -29.78
CA LEU A 439 14.91 -20.58 -29.45
C LEU A 439 14.24 -21.49 -28.41
N MET A 440 13.51 -20.95 -27.44
CA MET A 440 12.75 -21.76 -26.47
C MET A 440 11.68 -22.63 -27.13
N ALA A 441 10.94 -22.09 -28.11
CA ALA A 441 9.94 -22.85 -28.85
C ALA A 441 10.60 -23.89 -29.79
N GLU A 442 11.70 -23.51 -30.44
CA GLU A 442 12.45 -24.35 -31.39
C GLU A 442 13.18 -25.51 -30.70
N LEU A 443 13.69 -25.33 -29.46
CA LEU A 443 14.43 -26.37 -28.74
C LEU A 443 13.57 -27.61 -28.45
N ARG A 444 12.27 -27.42 -28.19
CA ARG A 444 11.36 -28.55 -27.97
C ARG A 444 11.22 -29.41 -29.22
N ALA A 445 11.08 -28.78 -30.39
CA ALA A 445 11.07 -29.48 -31.67
C ALA A 445 12.44 -30.13 -31.96
N ALA A 446 13.54 -29.47 -31.60
CA ALA A 446 14.90 -29.98 -31.85
C ALA A 446 15.18 -31.33 -31.17
N VAL A 447 14.65 -31.53 -29.95
CA VAL A 447 14.77 -32.81 -29.21
C VAL A 447 14.05 -33.94 -29.96
N ASP A 448 12.91 -33.65 -30.59
CA ASP A 448 12.09 -34.63 -31.31
C ASP A 448 12.54 -34.83 -32.78
N GLU A 449 13.16 -33.83 -33.41
CA GLU A 449 13.39 -33.75 -34.86
C GLU A 449 14.85 -34.01 -35.32
N ASN A 450 15.65 -34.78 -34.57
CA ASN A 450 17.06 -35.11 -34.93
C ASN A 450 17.97 -33.89 -35.19
N GLN A 451 17.71 -32.75 -34.53
CA GLN A 451 18.54 -31.55 -34.69
C GLN A 451 19.68 -31.48 -33.66
N LEU A 452 19.75 -32.43 -32.73
CA LEU A 452 20.81 -32.51 -31.74
C LEU A 452 21.92 -33.45 -32.23
N ALA A 453 23.16 -33.13 -31.88
CA ALA A 453 24.33 -33.93 -32.15
C ALA A 453 25.27 -33.94 -30.93
N LEU A 454 26.11 -34.97 -30.82
CA LEU A 454 27.15 -35.03 -29.79
C LEU A 454 28.51 -34.77 -30.43
N HIS A 455 29.25 -33.85 -29.85
CA HIS A 455 30.69 -33.75 -30.02
C HIS A 455 31.37 -34.42 -28.83
N TYR A 456 32.60 -34.86 -29.02
CA TYR A 456 33.37 -35.61 -28.03
C TYR A 456 34.69 -34.92 -27.82
N GLN A 457 35.03 -34.66 -26.55
CA GLN A 457 36.33 -34.12 -26.17
C GLN A 457 37.15 -35.19 -25.46
N PRO A 458 38.43 -35.42 -25.83
CA PRO A 458 39.25 -36.42 -25.17
C PRO A 458 39.63 -35.99 -23.75
N VAL A 459 39.59 -36.96 -22.84
CA VAL A 459 40.22 -36.87 -21.51
C VAL A 459 41.51 -37.68 -21.56
N ILE A 460 42.62 -37.06 -21.15
CA ILE A 460 43.97 -37.59 -21.35
C ILE A 460 44.63 -37.91 -20.01
N ALA A 461 45.29 -39.06 -19.91
CA ALA A 461 46.15 -39.39 -18.77
C ALA A 461 47.36 -38.45 -18.71
N ALA A 462 47.50 -37.72 -17.59
CA ALA A 462 48.55 -36.71 -17.43
C ALA A 462 49.97 -37.30 -17.59
N ALA A 463 50.17 -38.53 -17.10
CA ALA A 463 51.48 -39.18 -17.12
C ALA A 463 51.87 -39.80 -18.48
N SER A 464 50.94 -40.40 -19.21
CA SER A 464 51.23 -41.12 -20.46
C SER A 464 50.87 -40.33 -21.73
N GLY A 465 50.00 -39.33 -21.63
CA GLY A 465 49.43 -38.64 -22.78
C GLY A 465 48.39 -39.47 -23.56
N GLU A 466 47.97 -40.62 -23.03
CA GLU A 466 46.99 -41.50 -23.68
C GLU A 466 45.56 -41.04 -23.41
N VAL A 467 44.67 -41.23 -24.39
CA VAL A 467 43.24 -40.95 -24.23
C VAL A 467 42.60 -42.06 -23.39
N ILE A 468 42.06 -41.69 -22.23
CA ILE A 468 41.42 -42.63 -21.29
C ILE A 468 39.90 -42.69 -21.42
N GLY A 469 39.31 -41.70 -22.07
CA GLY A 469 37.87 -41.54 -22.20
C GLY A 469 37.53 -40.30 -23.01
N VAL A 470 36.23 -40.06 -23.18
CA VAL A 470 35.73 -38.87 -23.86
C VAL A 470 34.57 -38.26 -23.08
N GLU A 471 34.45 -36.94 -23.09
CA GLU A 471 33.26 -36.26 -22.62
C GLU A 471 32.31 -35.98 -23.79
N ALA A 472 31.05 -36.38 -23.65
CA ALA A 472 29.99 -36.13 -24.61
C ALA A 472 29.36 -34.76 -24.40
N LEU A 473 29.56 -33.87 -25.36
CA LEU A 473 29.15 -32.49 -25.33
C LEU A 473 28.06 -32.24 -26.38
N VAL A 474 26.85 -31.95 -25.92
CA VAL A 474 25.70 -31.71 -26.81
C VAL A 474 25.88 -30.46 -27.67
N ARG A 475 25.44 -30.54 -28.91
CA ARG A 475 25.39 -29.46 -29.89
C ARG A 475 24.03 -29.43 -30.54
N TRP A 476 23.55 -28.25 -30.87
CA TRP A 476 22.31 -28.09 -31.61
C TRP A 476 22.61 -27.65 -33.05
N MET A 477 22.32 -28.53 -34.00
CA MET A 477 22.37 -28.27 -35.43
C MET A 477 21.14 -27.47 -35.86
N HIS A 478 21.16 -26.17 -35.57
CA HIS A 478 20.04 -25.29 -35.86
C HIS A 478 19.93 -25.02 -37.37
N PRO A 479 18.74 -25.16 -38.01
CA PRO A 479 18.61 -25.03 -39.46
C PRO A 479 19.03 -23.66 -40.02
N GLN A 480 18.72 -22.58 -39.29
CA GLN A 480 19.05 -21.21 -39.68
C GLN A 480 20.34 -20.68 -39.05
N ARG A 481 20.67 -21.08 -37.81
CA ARG A 481 21.79 -20.52 -37.02
C ARG A 481 23.06 -21.37 -37.06
N GLY A 482 23.02 -22.54 -37.69
CA GLY A 482 24.14 -23.46 -37.73
C GLY A 482 24.37 -24.16 -36.38
N LEU A 483 25.63 -24.51 -36.10
CA LEU A 483 26.01 -25.25 -34.89
C LEU A 483 25.99 -24.33 -33.66
N LEU A 484 25.03 -24.54 -32.76
CA LEU A 484 24.95 -23.83 -31.49
C LEU A 484 25.60 -24.65 -30.36
N PRO A 485 26.51 -24.04 -29.56
CA PRO A 485 27.10 -24.67 -28.39
C PRO A 485 26.16 -24.64 -27.18
N PRO A 486 26.38 -25.48 -26.16
CA PRO A 486 25.45 -25.68 -25.03
C PRO A 486 25.13 -24.40 -24.26
N GLY A 487 26.09 -23.47 -24.11
CA GLY A 487 25.86 -22.19 -23.44
C GLY A 487 24.74 -21.33 -24.05
N TRP A 488 24.32 -21.60 -25.29
CA TRP A 488 23.20 -20.91 -25.93
C TRP A 488 21.82 -21.45 -25.53
N PHE A 489 21.71 -22.74 -25.18
CA PHE A 489 20.39 -23.39 -25.03
C PHE A 489 20.22 -24.19 -23.75
N ILE A 490 21.28 -24.59 -23.03
CA ILE A 490 21.15 -25.27 -21.74
C ILE A 490 20.43 -24.39 -20.69
N PRO A 491 20.78 -23.10 -20.50
CA PRO A 491 20.04 -22.25 -19.56
C PRO A 491 18.55 -22.11 -19.90
N LEU A 492 18.22 -22.11 -21.20
CA LEU A 492 16.83 -22.08 -21.68
C LEU A 492 16.11 -23.39 -21.38
N ALA A 493 16.79 -24.53 -21.56
CA ALA A 493 16.26 -25.85 -21.27
C ALA A 493 15.94 -26.02 -19.77
N GLU A 494 16.78 -25.47 -18.90
CA GLU A 494 16.55 -25.48 -17.45
C GLU A 494 15.33 -24.65 -17.07
N GLN A 495 15.22 -23.42 -17.57
CA GLN A 495 14.07 -22.54 -17.28
C GLN A 495 12.74 -23.11 -17.76
N THR A 496 12.72 -23.83 -18.89
CA THR A 496 11.51 -24.36 -19.53
C THR A 496 11.16 -25.79 -19.13
N GLY A 497 12.03 -26.48 -18.40
CA GLY A 497 11.85 -27.90 -18.05
C GLY A 497 12.24 -28.89 -19.16
N LEU A 498 12.73 -28.40 -20.30
CA LEU A 498 13.25 -29.22 -21.39
C LEU A 498 14.61 -29.87 -21.07
N ILE A 499 15.26 -29.49 -19.96
CA ILE A 499 16.53 -30.09 -19.55
C ILE A 499 16.41 -31.60 -19.32
N LYS A 500 15.28 -32.09 -18.79
CA LYS A 500 15.06 -33.54 -18.61
C LYS A 500 15.09 -34.32 -19.92
N PRO A 501 14.20 -34.07 -20.89
CA PRO A 501 14.21 -34.82 -22.13
C PRO A 501 15.53 -34.64 -22.90
N LEU A 502 16.18 -33.48 -22.80
CA LEU A 502 17.49 -33.25 -23.39
C LEU A 502 18.59 -34.13 -22.77
N THR A 503 18.70 -34.18 -21.44
CA THR A 503 19.72 -35.01 -20.76
C THR A 503 19.53 -36.50 -21.06
N LEU A 504 18.28 -36.98 -21.07
CA LEU A 504 17.99 -38.39 -21.43
C LEU A 504 18.39 -38.69 -22.88
N TRP A 505 18.08 -37.78 -23.82
CA TRP A 505 18.51 -37.91 -25.21
C TRP A 505 20.04 -37.97 -25.34
N VAL A 506 20.78 -37.12 -24.61
CA VAL A 506 22.25 -37.11 -24.61
C VAL A 506 22.79 -38.44 -24.10
N LEU A 507 22.23 -38.97 -23.01
CA LEU A 507 22.62 -40.25 -22.43
C LEU A 507 22.43 -41.40 -23.41
N ASP A 508 21.26 -41.49 -24.03
CA ASP A 508 20.96 -42.52 -25.02
C ASP A 508 21.89 -42.42 -26.24
N ALA A 509 22.08 -41.22 -26.78
CA ALA A 509 22.95 -40.99 -27.93
C ALA A 509 24.43 -41.32 -27.63
N ALA A 510 24.91 -41.00 -26.43
CA ALA A 510 26.26 -41.29 -25.98
C ALA A 510 26.50 -42.81 -25.86
N LEU A 511 25.59 -43.54 -25.21
CA LEU A 511 25.68 -44.99 -25.07
C LEU A 511 25.60 -45.70 -26.43
N GLN A 512 24.73 -45.25 -27.33
CA GLN A 512 24.69 -45.81 -28.69
C GLN A 512 25.99 -45.54 -29.46
N GLN A 513 26.64 -44.40 -29.24
CA GLN A 513 27.95 -44.15 -29.86
C GLN A 513 29.04 -45.05 -29.26
N VAL A 514 29.06 -45.28 -27.95
CA VAL A 514 29.98 -46.24 -27.30
C VAL A 514 29.77 -47.65 -27.84
N ARG A 515 28.51 -48.08 -28.05
CA ARG A 515 28.20 -49.36 -28.69
C ARG A 515 28.84 -49.48 -30.07
N ARG A 516 28.75 -48.42 -30.90
CA ARG A 516 29.38 -48.41 -32.23
C ARG A 516 30.89 -48.53 -32.14
N TRP A 517 31.54 -47.77 -31.25
CA TRP A 517 32.97 -47.89 -31.00
C TRP A 517 33.36 -49.31 -30.56
N ARG A 518 32.56 -49.94 -29.69
CA ARG A 518 32.78 -51.32 -29.25
C ARG A 518 32.70 -52.33 -30.41
N GLN A 519 31.78 -52.14 -31.34
CA GLN A 519 31.65 -52.95 -32.56
C GLN A 519 32.84 -52.76 -33.51
N GLU A 520 33.49 -51.60 -33.47
CA GLU A 520 34.73 -51.29 -34.19
C GLU A 520 36.00 -51.75 -33.44
N GLY A 521 35.85 -52.40 -32.27
CA GLY A 521 36.96 -52.90 -31.45
C GLY A 521 37.60 -51.84 -30.55
N ILE A 522 36.97 -50.67 -30.41
CA ILE A 522 37.43 -49.57 -29.56
C ILE A 522 36.72 -49.64 -28.22
N TYR A 523 37.48 -49.76 -27.13
CA TYR A 523 36.98 -49.81 -25.77
C TYR A 523 37.31 -48.48 -25.08
N THR A 524 36.28 -47.68 -24.82
CA THR A 524 36.41 -46.36 -24.19
C THR A 524 35.21 -46.09 -23.29
N SER A 525 35.37 -45.18 -22.34
CA SER A 525 34.27 -44.65 -21.54
C SER A 525 33.83 -43.27 -22.01
N VAL A 526 32.56 -42.97 -21.74
CA VAL A 526 31.94 -41.68 -22.05
C VAL A 526 31.47 -41.00 -20.77
N ALA A 527 31.88 -39.75 -20.58
CA ALA A 527 31.36 -38.87 -19.56
C ALA A 527 30.16 -38.08 -20.09
N VAL A 528 29.09 -38.01 -19.31
CA VAL A 528 27.85 -37.29 -19.66
C VAL A 528 27.43 -36.40 -18.49
N ASN A 529 27.24 -35.12 -18.79
CA ASN A 529 26.72 -34.14 -17.86
C ASN A 529 25.27 -34.43 -17.44
N LEU A 530 25.03 -34.52 -16.14
CA LEU A 530 23.73 -34.76 -15.53
C LEU A 530 23.22 -33.50 -14.85
N SER A 531 22.05 -33.01 -15.29
CA SER A 531 21.44 -31.83 -14.68
C SER A 531 20.97 -32.09 -13.24
N ALA A 532 21.02 -31.05 -12.39
CA ALA A 532 20.59 -31.12 -11.00
C ALA A 532 19.16 -31.66 -10.82
N ARG A 533 18.27 -31.38 -11.78
CA ARG A 533 16.88 -31.87 -11.74
C ARG A 533 16.78 -33.39 -11.87
N LEU A 534 17.67 -34.02 -12.64
CA LEU A 534 17.65 -35.47 -12.85
C LEU A 534 18.31 -36.22 -11.70
N LEU A 535 19.24 -35.57 -11.00
CA LEU A 535 19.87 -36.13 -9.80
C LEU A 535 18.87 -36.42 -8.66
N HIS A 536 17.65 -35.88 -8.76
CA HIS A 536 16.57 -36.12 -7.81
C HIS A 536 15.35 -36.82 -8.45
N ASP A 537 15.50 -37.29 -9.68
CA ASP A 537 14.44 -37.96 -10.41
C ASP A 537 14.42 -39.46 -10.07
N PRO A 538 13.33 -39.99 -9.48
CA PRO A 538 13.25 -41.40 -9.13
C PRO A 538 13.30 -42.33 -10.34
N ASP A 539 12.98 -41.85 -11.54
CA ASP A 539 12.95 -42.66 -12.76
C ASP A 539 14.33 -42.78 -13.43
N LEU A 540 15.33 -41.99 -12.98
CA LEU A 540 16.66 -41.97 -13.61
C LEU A 540 17.32 -43.35 -13.59
N LEU A 541 17.29 -44.05 -12.46
CA LEU A 541 17.88 -45.38 -12.32
C LEU A 541 17.30 -46.38 -13.33
N ALA A 542 15.98 -46.35 -13.51
CA ALA A 542 15.29 -47.23 -14.45
C ALA A 542 15.67 -46.90 -15.90
N HIS A 543 15.74 -45.60 -16.23
CA HIS A 543 16.15 -45.16 -17.57
C HIS A 543 17.59 -45.55 -17.89
N VAL A 544 18.57 -45.19 -17.05
CA VAL A 544 19.99 -45.56 -17.28
C VAL A 544 20.16 -47.08 -17.40
N SER A 545 19.48 -47.85 -16.56
CA SER A 545 19.52 -49.31 -16.64
C SER A 545 18.96 -49.84 -17.97
N SER A 546 17.88 -49.25 -18.48
CA SER A 546 17.30 -49.60 -19.78
C SER A 546 18.25 -49.24 -20.92
N SER A 547 18.78 -48.01 -20.94
CA SER A 547 19.65 -47.53 -22.01
C SER A 547 20.94 -48.34 -22.13
N LEU A 548 21.54 -48.74 -20.99
CA LEU A 548 22.70 -49.64 -20.98
C LEU A 548 22.35 -51.04 -21.51
N ALA A 549 21.20 -51.59 -21.13
CA ALA A 549 20.74 -52.88 -21.61
C ALA A 549 20.44 -52.87 -23.12
N ASP A 550 19.76 -51.83 -23.61
CA ASP A 550 19.43 -51.63 -25.03
C ASP A 550 20.68 -51.43 -25.90
N ALA A 551 21.73 -50.83 -25.32
CA ALA A 551 23.04 -50.69 -25.95
C ALA A 551 23.94 -51.93 -25.83
N GLU A 552 23.55 -52.93 -25.03
CA GLU A 552 24.36 -54.11 -24.69
C GLU A 552 25.74 -53.74 -24.11
N LEU A 553 25.75 -52.76 -23.19
CA LEU A 553 26.95 -52.23 -22.56
C LEU A 553 26.98 -52.54 -21.06
N GLU A 554 28.19 -52.76 -20.55
CA GLU A 554 28.43 -52.79 -19.10
C GLU A 554 28.41 -51.36 -18.56
N ALA A 555 28.02 -51.18 -17.30
CA ALA A 555 27.80 -49.84 -16.73
C ALA A 555 29.09 -49.02 -16.52
N ASP A 556 30.25 -49.68 -16.46
CA ASP A 556 31.57 -49.06 -16.23
C ASP A 556 32.01 -48.14 -17.37
N VAL A 557 31.39 -48.25 -18.55
CA VAL A 557 31.62 -47.37 -19.69
C VAL A 557 31.01 -45.98 -19.51
N LEU A 558 30.06 -45.80 -18.59
CA LEU A 558 29.36 -44.55 -18.36
C LEU A 558 29.90 -43.85 -17.11
N ASP A 559 30.32 -42.60 -17.28
CA ASP A 559 30.63 -41.67 -16.18
C ASP A 559 29.59 -40.55 -16.19
N LEU A 560 28.94 -40.31 -15.06
CA LEU A 560 27.97 -39.22 -14.92
C LEU A 560 28.60 -38.07 -14.16
N GLU A 561 28.68 -36.92 -14.82
CA GLU A 561 29.21 -35.68 -14.27
C GLU A 561 28.09 -34.91 -13.59
N VAL A 562 28.27 -34.54 -12.32
CA VAL A 562 27.32 -33.75 -11.54
C VAL A 562 28.03 -32.58 -10.91
N THR A 563 27.49 -31.38 -11.06
CA THR A 563 28.13 -30.20 -10.46
C THR A 563 28.08 -30.26 -8.93
N GLU A 564 29.08 -29.67 -8.29
CA GLU A 564 29.13 -29.57 -6.83
C GLU A 564 27.84 -28.96 -6.25
N SER A 565 27.35 -27.88 -6.86
CA SER A 565 26.11 -27.21 -6.47
C SER A 565 24.87 -28.09 -6.61
N ALA A 566 24.80 -28.93 -7.65
CA ALA A 566 23.69 -29.86 -7.85
C ALA A 566 23.60 -30.90 -6.71
N VAL A 567 24.75 -31.41 -6.27
CA VAL A 567 24.82 -32.33 -5.13
C VAL A 567 24.42 -31.63 -3.84
N MET A 568 24.89 -30.40 -3.63
CA MET A 568 24.64 -29.66 -2.38
C MET A 568 23.20 -29.14 -2.25
N ALA A 569 22.46 -28.99 -3.36
CA ALA A 569 21.05 -28.57 -3.34
C ALA A 569 20.14 -29.55 -2.59
N ASN A 570 20.38 -30.86 -2.70
CA ASN A 570 19.73 -31.90 -1.90
C ASN A 570 20.67 -33.10 -1.70
N PRO A 571 21.56 -33.03 -0.67
CA PRO A 571 22.64 -33.99 -0.48
C PRO A 571 22.17 -35.43 -0.24
N GLN A 572 21.05 -35.61 0.47
CA GLN A 572 20.54 -36.95 0.76
C GLN A 572 19.94 -37.60 -0.48
N GLY A 573 19.14 -36.86 -1.26
CA GLY A 573 18.59 -37.37 -2.52
C GLY A 573 19.68 -37.69 -3.53
N ALA A 574 20.70 -36.83 -3.65
CA ALA A 574 21.87 -37.09 -4.49
C ALA A 574 22.62 -38.35 -4.03
N LEU A 575 22.85 -38.50 -2.73
CA LEU A 575 23.51 -39.70 -2.17
C LEU A 575 22.75 -40.99 -2.52
N ASP A 576 21.43 -40.99 -2.40
CA ASP A 576 20.62 -42.18 -2.68
C ASP A 576 20.72 -42.58 -4.17
N VAL A 577 20.53 -41.62 -5.09
CA VAL A 577 20.59 -41.87 -6.54
C VAL A 577 21.99 -42.28 -7.00
N ILE A 578 23.02 -41.56 -6.55
CA ILE A 578 24.42 -41.86 -6.89
C ILE A 578 24.80 -43.25 -6.35
N THR A 579 24.36 -43.60 -5.14
CA THR A 579 24.63 -44.93 -4.55
C THR A 579 23.97 -46.04 -5.36
N ASP A 580 22.71 -45.88 -5.77
CA ASP A 580 21.99 -46.91 -6.50
C ASP A 580 22.53 -47.13 -7.92
N LEU A 581 22.91 -46.05 -8.61
CA LEU A 581 23.58 -46.14 -9.92
C LEU A 581 25.01 -46.67 -9.80
N SER A 582 25.77 -46.27 -8.79
CA SER A 582 27.13 -46.77 -8.54
C SER A 582 27.14 -48.27 -8.25
N ARG A 583 26.13 -48.81 -7.53
CA ARG A 583 25.95 -50.25 -7.33
C ARG A 583 25.74 -51.03 -8.64
N LYS A 584 25.27 -50.37 -9.71
CA LYS A 584 25.16 -50.96 -11.05
C LYS A 584 26.47 -50.92 -11.83
N GLY A 585 27.47 -50.19 -11.35
CA GLY A 585 28.78 -50.02 -11.99
C GLY A 585 28.94 -48.69 -12.73
N VAL A 586 27.95 -47.79 -12.68
CA VAL A 586 28.07 -46.44 -13.26
C VAL A 586 29.06 -45.62 -12.46
N ARG A 587 29.98 -44.94 -13.16
CA ARG A 587 30.94 -44.04 -12.54
C ARG A 587 30.35 -42.64 -12.36
N PHE A 588 30.89 -41.91 -11.40
CA PHE A 588 30.44 -40.57 -11.09
C PHE A 588 31.63 -39.65 -10.88
N THR A 589 31.46 -38.44 -11.38
CA THR A 589 32.45 -37.39 -11.33
C THR A 589 31.80 -36.12 -10.79
N ILE A 590 32.44 -35.49 -9.79
CA ILE A 590 32.00 -34.18 -9.30
C ILE A 590 32.62 -33.11 -10.19
N ASP A 591 31.78 -32.29 -10.80
CA ASP A 591 32.15 -31.24 -11.73
C ASP A 591 32.11 -29.84 -11.08
N ASP A 592 32.75 -28.85 -11.70
CA ASP A 592 32.91 -27.46 -11.23
C ASP A 592 33.44 -27.34 -9.78
N PHE A 593 34.30 -28.26 -9.35
CA PHE A 593 34.70 -28.35 -7.95
C PHE A 593 35.55 -27.16 -7.50
N GLY A 594 35.16 -26.52 -6.40
CA GLY A 594 35.85 -25.36 -5.81
C GLY A 594 35.15 -24.03 -6.06
N THR A 595 34.11 -23.99 -6.90
CA THR A 595 33.28 -22.79 -7.14
C THR A 595 32.14 -22.63 -6.12
N GLY A 596 31.88 -23.67 -5.31
CA GLY A 596 30.79 -23.70 -4.33
C GLY A 596 31.23 -23.93 -2.87
N TYR A 597 30.25 -24.03 -1.96
CA TYR A 597 30.47 -24.34 -0.55
C TYR A 597 30.56 -25.86 -0.34
N SER A 598 31.78 -26.40 -0.42
CA SER A 598 32.02 -27.83 -0.20
C SER A 598 31.81 -28.26 1.26
N SER A 599 30.82 -29.12 1.51
CA SER A 599 30.77 -29.90 2.75
C SER A 599 31.55 -31.20 2.59
N LEU A 600 32.83 -31.17 2.98
CA LEU A 600 33.74 -32.34 3.00
C LEU A 600 33.11 -33.59 3.64
N GLY A 601 32.20 -33.40 4.60
CA GLY A 601 31.47 -34.49 5.26
C GLY A 601 30.54 -35.27 4.33
N TYR A 602 29.93 -34.61 3.33
CA TYR A 602 29.11 -35.27 2.31
C TYR A 602 29.96 -35.88 1.21
N LEU A 603 31.00 -35.18 0.74
CA LEU A 603 31.90 -35.69 -0.30
C LEU A 603 32.49 -37.05 0.07
N LYS A 604 32.90 -37.21 1.34
CA LYS A 604 33.42 -38.48 1.90
C LYS A 604 32.43 -39.65 1.84
N ARG A 605 31.12 -39.39 1.78
CA ARG A 605 30.07 -40.42 1.79
C ARG A 605 29.59 -40.79 0.39
N LEU A 606 29.82 -39.93 -0.60
CA LEU A 606 29.37 -40.13 -1.96
C LEU A 606 30.28 -41.15 -2.66
N PRO A 607 29.74 -42.18 -3.35
CA PRO A 607 30.56 -43.13 -4.11
C PRO A 607 30.97 -42.53 -5.46
N VAL A 608 31.76 -41.46 -5.41
CA VAL A 608 32.34 -40.78 -6.57
C VAL A 608 33.72 -41.35 -6.89
N HIS A 609 34.09 -41.27 -8.16
CA HIS A 609 35.32 -41.85 -8.69
C HIS A 609 36.33 -40.77 -9.08
N GLN A 610 35.82 -39.61 -9.48
CA GLN A 610 36.65 -38.49 -9.93
C GLN A 610 36.11 -37.14 -9.42
N ILE A 611 37.01 -36.16 -9.37
CA ILE A 611 36.71 -34.74 -9.14
C ILE A 611 37.32 -33.96 -10.31
N LYS A 612 36.55 -33.07 -10.94
CA LYS A 612 37.03 -32.14 -11.97
C LYS A 612 37.27 -30.77 -11.35
N ILE A 613 38.47 -30.25 -11.52
CA ILE A 613 38.84 -28.90 -11.13
C ILE A 613 38.28 -27.95 -12.18
N ASP A 614 37.50 -26.97 -11.73
CA ASP A 614 36.90 -25.97 -12.60
C ASP A 614 37.98 -25.21 -13.40
N ARG A 615 37.68 -25.00 -14.70
CA ARG A 615 38.54 -24.28 -15.65
C ARG A 615 38.98 -22.91 -15.13
N THR A 616 38.15 -22.20 -14.37
CA THR A 616 38.44 -20.85 -13.84
C THR A 616 39.73 -20.83 -13.03
N PHE A 617 39.99 -21.85 -12.21
CA PHE A 617 41.25 -21.95 -11.46
C PHE A 617 42.42 -22.41 -12.32
N VAL A 618 42.17 -23.23 -13.35
CA VAL A 618 43.25 -23.82 -14.18
C VAL A 618 43.80 -22.83 -15.21
N VAL A 619 42.98 -21.93 -15.74
CA VAL A 619 43.41 -20.97 -16.76
C VAL A 619 44.41 -19.96 -16.20
N ASP A 620 44.19 -19.47 -14.98
CA ASP A 620 44.98 -18.38 -14.40
C ASP A 620 46.06 -18.86 -13.40
N MET A 621 46.15 -20.17 -13.07
CA MET A 621 47.08 -20.70 -12.05
C MET A 621 48.58 -20.49 -12.32
N LEU A 622 48.99 -20.10 -13.53
CA LEU A 622 50.39 -19.78 -13.80
C LEU A 622 50.74 -18.37 -13.34
N ASP A 623 49.75 -17.47 -13.30
CA ASP A 623 49.90 -16.05 -13.00
C ASP A 623 49.30 -15.66 -11.63
N ASP A 624 48.33 -16.43 -11.10
CA ASP A 624 47.72 -16.25 -9.77
C ASP A 624 48.15 -17.36 -8.78
N GLU A 625 48.84 -16.97 -7.71
CA GLU A 625 49.28 -17.89 -6.65
C GLU A 625 48.12 -18.50 -5.85
N ASN A 626 46.99 -17.79 -5.71
CA ASN A 626 45.81 -18.31 -5.03
C ASN A 626 45.18 -19.44 -5.83
N ASP A 627 45.00 -19.25 -7.14
CA ASP A 627 44.45 -20.29 -8.02
C ASP A 627 45.39 -21.50 -8.07
N ALA A 628 46.70 -21.27 -8.16
CA ALA A 628 47.70 -22.33 -8.05
C ALA A 628 47.63 -23.09 -6.71
N SER A 629 47.28 -22.40 -5.62
CA SER A 629 47.09 -23.01 -4.31
C SER A 629 45.79 -23.83 -4.24
N ILE A 630 44.71 -23.33 -4.83
CA ILE A 630 43.42 -24.04 -4.91
C ILE A 630 43.58 -25.33 -5.71
N VAL A 631 44.13 -25.26 -6.93
CA VAL A 631 44.38 -26.42 -7.80
C VAL A 631 45.15 -27.50 -7.04
N ARG A 632 46.25 -27.15 -6.37
CA ARG A 632 47.08 -28.09 -5.60
C ARG A 632 46.33 -28.69 -4.42
N SER A 633 45.55 -27.88 -3.71
CA SER A 633 44.74 -28.33 -2.57
C SER A 633 43.64 -29.31 -3.00
N VAL A 634 43.02 -29.08 -4.15
CA VAL A 634 41.99 -29.98 -4.71
C VAL A 634 42.62 -31.32 -5.13
N ILE A 635 43.80 -31.31 -5.77
CA ILE A 635 44.54 -32.53 -6.11
C ILE A 635 44.86 -33.34 -4.85
N GLU A 636 45.42 -32.70 -3.82
CA GLU A 636 45.76 -33.36 -2.55
C GLU A 636 44.52 -33.92 -1.83
N LEU A 637 43.40 -33.17 -1.86
CA LEU A 637 42.14 -33.60 -1.29
C LEU A 637 41.58 -34.83 -2.02
N ALA A 638 41.53 -34.81 -3.35
CA ALA A 638 41.05 -35.91 -4.17
C ALA A 638 41.82 -37.20 -3.86
N HIS A 639 43.15 -37.13 -3.84
CA HIS A 639 44.01 -38.27 -3.51
C HIS A 639 43.82 -38.76 -2.08
N SER A 640 43.62 -37.85 -1.13
CA SER A 640 43.33 -38.20 0.28
C SER A 640 41.98 -38.92 0.45
N LEU A 641 41.02 -38.65 -0.43
CA LEU A 641 39.73 -39.35 -0.50
C LEU A 641 39.79 -40.65 -1.33
N GLY A 642 40.91 -40.91 -1.99
CA GLY A 642 41.09 -42.09 -2.85
C GLY A 642 40.40 -41.99 -4.20
N VAL A 643 40.08 -40.78 -4.66
CA VAL A 643 39.47 -40.50 -5.96
C VAL A 643 40.48 -39.85 -6.90
N ARG A 644 40.24 -39.97 -8.22
CA ARG A 644 41.08 -39.35 -9.25
C ARG A 644 40.72 -37.89 -9.46
N VAL A 645 41.66 -37.12 -9.99
CA VAL A 645 41.43 -35.70 -10.32
C VAL A 645 41.63 -35.42 -11.80
N VAL A 646 40.67 -34.71 -12.39
CA VAL A 646 40.73 -34.19 -13.75
C VAL A 646 40.91 -32.67 -13.66
N ALA A 647 41.86 -32.09 -14.37
CA ALA A 647 41.93 -30.64 -14.53
C ALA A 647 41.35 -30.23 -15.89
N GLU A 648 40.34 -29.36 -15.86
CA GLU A 648 39.72 -28.81 -17.06
C GLU A 648 40.38 -27.52 -17.55
N GLY A 649 40.15 -27.17 -18.81
CA GLY A 649 40.59 -25.87 -19.33
C GLY A 649 42.09 -25.79 -19.64
N VAL A 650 42.76 -26.91 -19.87
CA VAL A 650 44.19 -26.89 -20.27
C VAL A 650 44.35 -26.32 -21.69
N GLU A 651 44.84 -25.09 -21.80
CA GLU A 651 44.92 -24.34 -23.08
C GLU A 651 46.34 -24.25 -23.66
N ASP A 652 47.37 -24.58 -22.90
CA ASP A 652 48.77 -24.53 -23.34
C ASP A 652 49.66 -25.59 -22.67
N ALA A 653 50.89 -25.72 -23.19
CA ALA A 653 51.87 -26.70 -22.74
C ALA A 653 52.42 -26.41 -21.32
N ALA A 654 52.55 -25.14 -20.93
CA ALA A 654 53.08 -24.78 -19.61
C ALA A 654 52.10 -25.14 -18.50
N THR A 655 50.80 -24.90 -18.74
CA THR A 655 49.69 -25.28 -17.86
C THR A 655 49.64 -26.81 -17.71
N ASN A 656 49.76 -27.55 -18.83
CA ASN A 656 49.87 -29.00 -18.84
C ASN A 656 51.03 -29.52 -17.96
N ASP A 657 52.25 -29.01 -18.20
CA ASP A 657 53.45 -29.44 -17.48
C ASP A 657 53.35 -29.13 -15.97
N ARG A 658 52.71 -28.00 -15.63
CA ARG A 658 52.47 -27.62 -14.24
C ARG A 658 51.51 -28.58 -13.55
N LEU A 659 50.39 -28.94 -14.17
CA LEU A 659 49.43 -29.90 -13.60
C LEU A 659 50.05 -31.29 -13.43
N VAL A 660 50.85 -31.74 -14.39
CA VAL A 660 51.63 -32.98 -14.28
C VAL A 660 52.58 -32.90 -13.09
N SER A 661 53.26 -31.76 -12.89
CA SER A 661 54.17 -31.57 -11.74
C SER A 661 53.45 -31.56 -10.39
N TYR A 662 52.18 -31.18 -10.34
CA TYR A 662 51.33 -31.25 -9.15
C TYR A 662 50.76 -32.66 -8.91
N GLY A 663 50.97 -33.59 -9.84
CA GLY A 663 50.48 -34.96 -9.73
C GLY A 663 49.01 -35.12 -10.14
N CYS A 664 48.47 -34.22 -10.96
CA CYS A 664 47.13 -34.38 -11.53
C CYS A 664 47.02 -35.71 -12.31
N ASP A 665 45.91 -36.44 -12.19
CA ASP A 665 45.77 -37.76 -12.83
C ASP A 665 45.39 -37.62 -14.31
N TYR A 666 44.41 -36.77 -14.60
CA TYR A 666 43.81 -36.60 -15.92
C TYR A 666 43.71 -35.13 -16.31
N LEU A 667 43.76 -34.86 -17.61
CA LEU A 667 43.77 -33.51 -18.17
C LEU A 667 42.77 -33.41 -19.31
N GLN A 668 42.08 -32.27 -19.39
CA GLN A 668 41.13 -31.96 -20.45
C GLN A 668 41.23 -30.48 -20.84
N GLY A 669 41.23 -30.20 -22.14
CA GLY A 669 41.31 -28.82 -22.63
C GLY A 669 41.63 -28.70 -24.11
N PHE A 670 41.59 -27.48 -24.64
CA PHE A 670 41.76 -27.22 -26.08
C PHE A 670 43.17 -27.50 -26.59
N PHE A 671 44.18 -27.44 -25.72
CA PHE A 671 45.54 -27.85 -26.06
C PHE A 671 45.61 -29.35 -26.41
N LEU A 672 44.84 -30.16 -25.70
CA LEU A 672 44.82 -31.62 -25.80
C LEU A 672 43.88 -32.10 -26.91
N GLY A 673 42.75 -31.41 -27.07
CA GLY A 673 41.81 -31.64 -28.16
C GLY A 673 40.54 -30.81 -27.98
N ARG A 674 40.07 -30.21 -29.07
CA ARG A 674 38.76 -29.55 -29.09
C ARG A 674 37.64 -30.61 -29.16
N PRO A 675 36.41 -30.27 -28.73
CA PRO A 675 35.25 -31.13 -28.96
C PRO A 675 34.96 -31.32 -30.46
N VAL A 676 35.02 -32.57 -30.93
CA VAL A 676 34.88 -32.91 -32.36
C VAL A 676 33.79 -33.96 -32.59
N VAL A 677 33.35 -34.15 -33.82
CA VAL A 677 32.36 -35.18 -34.17
C VAL A 677 32.93 -36.59 -33.97
N SER A 678 32.05 -37.59 -33.84
CA SER A 678 32.44 -38.99 -33.58
C SER A 678 33.47 -39.53 -34.58
N ALA A 679 33.32 -39.24 -35.88
CA ALA A 679 34.24 -39.71 -36.92
C ALA A 679 35.69 -39.23 -36.72
N GLU A 680 35.88 -38.02 -36.19
CA GLU A 680 37.22 -37.45 -35.96
C GLU A 680 37.85 -37.99 -34.68
N ILE A 681 37.07 -38.11 -33.59
CA ILE A 681 37.60 -38.66 -32.33
C ILE A 681 37.92 -40.15 -32.43
N THR A 682 37.18 -40.92 -33.25
CA THR A 682 37.46 -42.35 -33.50
C THR A 682 38.91 -42.57 -33.93
N GLY A 683 39.43 -41.71 -34.83
CA GLY A 683 40.81 -41.84 -35.30
C GLY A 683 41.86 -41.69 -34.18
N ARG A 684 41.58 -40.81 -33.21
CA ARG A 684 42.45 -40.64 -32.03
C ARG A 684 42.34 -41.82 -31.07
N LEU A 685 41.13 -42.32 -30.83
CA LEU A 685 40.89 -43.48 -29.96
C LEU A 685 41.56 -44.75 -30.48
N SER A 686 41.53 -44.99 -31.80
CA SER A 686 42.17 -46.16 -32.42
C SER A 686 43.70 -46.12 -32.38
N ALA A 687 44.31 -44.92 -32.38
CA ALA A 687 45.76 -44.77 -32.32
C ALA A 687 46.33 -45.18 -30.95
N SER A 688 45.62 -44.88 -29.86
CA SER A 688 45.97 -45.29 -28.50
C SER A 688 45.94 -46.81 -28.28
N VAL A 689 45.08 -47.55 -29.00
CA VAL A 689 45.01 -49.02 -28.90
C VAL A 689 46.18 -49.71 -29.61
N SER A 690 46.89 -49.02 -30.51
CA SER A 690 48.00 -49.59 -31.29
C SER A 690 49.36 -49.55 -30.56
N THR A 691 49.44 -48.94 -29.38
CA THR A 691 50.67 -48.78 -28.57
C THR A 691 50.69 -49.59 -27.27
N SER A 692 49.68 -50.42 -26.99
CA SER A 692 49.60 -51.28 -25.79
C SER A 692 49.98 -52.74 -26.03
#